data_AF-A0A8K0GWI7-F1
#
_entry.id   AF-A0A8K0GWI7-F1
#
_cell.length_a   1.000
_cell.length_b   1.000
_cell.length_c   1.000
_cell.angle_alpha   90.00
_cell.angle_beta   90.00
_cell.angle_gamma   90.00
#
_symmetry.space_group_name_H-M   'P 1'
#
loop_
_entity.id
_entity.type
_entity.pdbx_description
1 polymer ?
#
loop_
_entity_poly.entity_id
_entity_poly.type
_entity_poly.pdbx_seq_one_letter_code
_entity_poly.pdbx_strand_id
1 'polypeptide(L)'
;MEWAAQANHLGGIPRKMVFMAVGGFAKAFASLFNSTLVHNAETLIGLVQSRPPGVPLITISNHMSTLDDPLLWGFKGFPSLDHKLARWVLAAEDICFKNAVLSYFFRLGKCIPITRGGGIYQQHMNEALERLGNGEWLHTFPEGKVTQEDAPIRRLKWGTASLIVRAPVTPIVLPIVHNGFEQVMPEKFLWGRSPFPLCNKNVNIIVGDPIEFDLLKMSQMATSLSHDMSRPTLGWPRACPNGLDEAAQRCLYTAISEKIWTVMERLRISELEPLQENKQSLNLNGQIRYRSPSSAELVDGQSNSPPSDQDHHHHPFESDKMLKRPSGGRSSLSDKIHRYRGVLLVIAVPLLLISFVLYVMPPRSSSSSLQDYSFSHRKVAPEILRSTTSHDTYAVIFDAGSSGSRVHVFCFDANLDLLPIGKDLELFVQIKPGLSAYANNPQSAADSLISLLDKAQNVVPKELRPSTPVRVGATAGLRALPGDTSDRILQAVRDLLKHRTTFKSAPDSVSVIDGTQEGSYQWVTINYLLGNLGKKYSNTVGVVDLGGGSVQMAYAISETAAAKAPRASDGEDTYLPALWLTSARTEILKVSEDSGNPCILIGYDGSYKYGGKDYKAYASSSGSSVDGCRRIAIKALKVKESTCTHMKCTFGGVWNGGGGDGQRNLFVASFFFDRAAEAGFVNPNEPVAKVHPADFEEAAKRACETKLKDAKSIYPRVEEDNLPYICMDLVYQYTLLVDGFGLDPWQEITLVKQVKFRNSLVEAAWPLGSAIEAVSSL
;
A
#
# COMPACT_ATOMS: atom_id res chain seq x y z
N MET A 1 16.19 -22.07 18.09
CA MET A 1 17.55 -21.89 18.65
C MET A 1 17.50 -21.07 19.94
N GLU A 2 16.64 -21.46 20.89
CA GLU A 2 16.27 -20.62 22.05
C GLU A 2 17.35 -20.57 23.13
N TRP A 3 18.25 -21.57 23.20
CA TRP A 3 19.42 -21.56 24.09
C TRP A 3 20.29 -20.31 23.92
N ALA A 4 20.46 -19.81 22.69
CA ALA A 4 21.22 -18.60 22.40
C ALA A 4 20.54 -17.31 22.93
N ALA A 5 19.26 -17.38 23.29
CA ALA A 5 18.51 -16.28 23.87
C ALA A 5 18.62 -16.23 25.41
N GLN A 6 19.14 -17.27 26.07
CA GLN A 6 19.29 -17.33 27.53
C GLN A 6 20.36 -16.34 28.02
N ALA A 7 20.11 -15.69 29.17
CA ALA A 7 20.97 -14.61 29.68
C ALA A 7 22.37 -15.09 30.14
N ASN A 8 22.47 -16.36 30.55
CA ASN A 8 23.69 -17.03 30.99
C ASN A 8 24.44 -17.77 29.86
N HIS A 9 23.94 -17.74 28.62
CA HIS A 9 24.57 -18.43 27.48
C HIS A 9 26.03 -17.97 27.29
N LEU A 10 26.98 -18.91 27.39
CA LEU A 10 28.43 -18.66 27.44
C LEU A 10 28.81 -17.51 28.40
N GLY A 11 28.23 -17.51 29.60
CA GLY A 11 28.45 -16.50 30.64
C GLY A 11 27.88 -15.12 30.30
N GLY A 12 27.00 -15.02 29.30
CA GLY A 12 26.45 -13.76 28.78
C GLY A 12 27.43 -12.95 27.90
N ILE A 13 28.67 -13.41 27.74
CA ILE A 13 29.72 -12.70 27.00
C ILE A 13 29.31 -12.41 25.55
N PRO A 14 28.77 -13.36 24.75
CA PRO A 14 28.42 -13.08 23.36
C PRO A 14 27.30 -12.04 23.24
N ARG A 15 26.31 -12.07 24.13
CA ARG A 15 25.24 -11.06 24.19
C ARG A 15 25.82 -9.68 24.52
N LYS A 16 26.71 -9.59 25.51
CA LYS A 16 27.39 -8.32 25.85
C LYS A 16 28.19 -7.78 24.66
N MET A 17 28.88 -8.63 23.90
CA MET A 17 29.62 -8.22 22.70
C MET A 17 28.68 -7.70 21.59
N VAL A 18 27.54 -8.36 21.35
CA VAL A 18 26.55 -7.91 20.36
C VAL A 18 25.95 -6.55 20.76
N PHE A 19 25.55 -6.34 22.02
CA PHE A 19 25.02 -5.05 22.45
C PHE A 19 26.07 -3.93 22.50
N MET A 20 27.33 -4.23 22.84
CA MET A 20 28.43 -3.27 22.70
C MET A 20 28.65 -2.84 21.24
N ALA A 21 28.56 -3.78 20.30
CA ALA A 21 28.73 -3.50 18.87
C ALA A 21 27.53 -2.74 18.28
N VAL A 22 26.31 -3.28 18.42
CA VAL A 22 25.08 -2.71 17.84
C VAL A 22 24.68 -1.41 18.55
N GLY A 23 24.76 -1.37 19.88
CA GLY A 23 24.49 -0.17 20.68
C GLY A 23 25.53 0.94 20.45
N GLY A 24 26.78 0.58 20.14
CA GLY A 24 27.84 1.51 19.76
C GLY A 24 27.65 2.08 18.37
N PHE A 25 27.33 1.22 17.39
CA PHE A 25 26.93 1.61 16.03
C PHE A 25 25.72 2.55 16.03
N ALA A 26 24.68 2.19 16.78
CA ALA A 26 23.47 3.02 16.93
C ALA A 26 23.81 4.40 17.48
N LYS A 27 24.66 4.46 18.51
CA LYS A 27 25.08 5.73 19.11
C LYS A 27 25.96 6.57 18.20
N ALA A 28 26.79 5.95 17.35
CA ALA A 28 27.51 6.65 16.31
C ALA A 28 26.57 7.21 15.22
N PHE A 29 25.66 6.38 14.68
CA PHE A 29 24.81 6.81 13.57
C PHE A 29 23.68 7.77 13.97
N ALA A 30 23.12 7.69 15.18
CA ALA A 30 22.09 8.62 15.64
C ALA A 30 22.67 9.88 16.34
N SER A 31 23.78 9.77 17.08
CA SER A 31 24.31 10.89 17.88
C SER A 31 25.61 11.53 17.36
N LEU A 32 26.29 10.98 16.35
CA LEU A 32 27.56 11.53 15.82
C LEU A 32 27.54 11.77 14.31
N PHE A 33 26.95 10.88 13.51
CA PHE A 33 26.91 10.99 12.04
C PHE A 33 25.62 11.61 11.51
N ASN A 34 24.56 11.69 12.31
CA ASN A 34 23.29 12.34 11.99
C ASN A 34 22.84 13.19 13.20
N SER A 35 21.87 14.07 12.96
CA SER A 35 21.30 14.96 13.98
C SER A 35 19.99 14.38 14.50
N THR A 36 20.02 13.58 15.57
CA THR A 36 18.79 13.10 16.24
C THR A 36 18.28 14.09 17.29
N LEU A 37 17.07 14.61 17.08
CA LEU A 37 16.24 15.26 18.10
C LEU A 37 15.31 14.22 18.75
N VAL A 38 15.07 14.35 20.07
CA VAL A 38 14.13 13.47 20.80
C VAL A 38 13.24 14.29 21.72
N HIS A 39 11.93 14.24 21.50
CA HIS A 39 10.92 14.83 22.37
C HIS A 39 10.50 13.81 23.45
N ASN A 40 10.31 14.30 24.69
CA ASN A 40 9.86 13.50 25.85
C ASN A 40 10.76 12.27 26.17
N ALA A 41 12.06 12.37 25.88
CA ALA A 41 13.04 11.30 26.09
C ALA A 41 13.07 10.76 27.53
N GLU A 42 12.84 11.62 28.52
CA GLU A 42 12.88 11.26 29.94
C GLU A 42 11.78 10.25 30.33
N THR A 43 10.61 10.28 29.69
CA THR A 43 9.53 9.31 29.94
C THR A 43 9.96 7.89 29.52
N LEU A 44 10.61 7.75 28.36
CA LEU A 44 11.19 6.49 27.92
C LEU A 44 12.34 6.04 28.85
N ILE A 45 13.24 6.94 29.24
CA ILE A 45 14.38 6.63 30.12
C ILE A 45 13.88 6.16 31.49
N GLY A 46 12.92 6.88 32.10
CA GLY A 46 12.31 6.55 33.38
C GLY A 46 11.59 5.20 33.38
N LEU A 47 10.84 4.88 32.31
CA LEU A 47 10.18 3.57 32.18
C LEU A 47 11.15 2.41 31.92
N VAL A 48 12.30 2.67 31.29
CA VAL A 48 13.35 1.66 31.11
C VAL A 48 14.13 1.41 32.40
N GLN A 49 14.44 2.46 33.17
CA GLN A 49 15.30 2.39 34.37
C GLN A 49 14.56 2.20 35.70
N SER A 50 13.31 2.65 35.82
CA SER A 50 12.62 2.85 37.11
C SER A 50 11.12 2.52 37.12
N ARG A 51 10.60 1.80 36.11
CA ARG A 51 9.23 1.24 36.20
C ARG A 51 9.11 0.25 37.38
N PRO A 52 7.90 0.05 37.94
CA PRO A 52 7.71 -0.85 39.08
C PRO A 52 8.16 -2.29 38.79
N PRO A 53 8.80 -3.00 39.75
CA PRO A 53 9.23 -4.38 39.56
C PRO A 53 8.09 -5.30 39.13
N GLY A 54 8.34 -6.15 38.12
CA GLY A 54 7.35 -7.08 37.58
C GLY A 54 6.33 -6.46 36.60
N VAL A 55 6.28 -5.14 36.43
CA VAL A 55 5.42 -4.51 35.42
C VAL A 55 6.11 -4.52 34.05
N PRO A 56 5.53 -5.17 33.03
CA PRO A 56 6.10 -5.19 31.68
C PRO A 56 5.90 -3.86 30.95
N LEU A 57 6.78 -3.62 29.97
CA LEU A 57 6.74 -2.46 29.08
C LEU A 57 6.60 -2.94 27.64
N ILE A 58 5.63 -2.42 26.89
CA ILE A 58 5.56 -2.55 25.43
C ILE A 58 5.77 -1.17 24.83
N THR A 59 6.90 -0.97 24.16
CA THR A 59 7.11 0.18 23.27
C THR A 59 6.61 -0.13 21.87
N ILE A 60 5.89 0.79 21.26
CA ILE A 60 5.28 0.64 19.93
C ILE A 60 5.77 1.77 19.03
N SER A 61 6.24 1.47 17.82
CA SER A 61 6.57 2.52 16.83
C SER A 61 6.11 2.23 15.41
N ASN A 62 6.03 3.29 14.60
CA ASN A 62 5.98 3.21 13.14
C ASN A 62 7.28 2.57 12.61
N HIS A 63 7.26 2.10 11.36
CA HIS A 63 8.36 1.33 10.77
C HIS A 63 8.94 1.98 9.49
N MET A 64 9.67 3.09 9.66
CA MET A 64 10.27 3.85 8.56
C MET A 64 11.53 3.21 7.95
N SER A 65 12.15 2.23 8.60
CA SER A 65 13.41 1.67 8.12
C SER A 65 13.75 0.27 8.64
N THR A 66 14.46 -0.46 7.79
CA THR A 66 15.25 -1.66 8.16
C THR A 66 16.27 -1.43 9.30
N LEU A 67 16.57 -0.18 9.66
CA LEU A 67 17.47 0.19 10.75
C LEU A 67 16.77 0.89 11.94
N ASP A 68 15.43 0.93 11.99
CA ASP A 68 14.72 1.53 13.14
C ASP A 68 15.12 0.88 14.46
N ASP A 69 14.98 -0.44 14.58
CA ASP A 69 15.23 -1.17 15.83
C ASP A 69 16.63 -0.93 16.42
N PRO A 70 17.75 -0.93 15.66
CA PRO A 70 19.03 -0.53 16.22
C PRO A 70 19.11 0.99 16.48
N LEU A 71 18.70 1.87 15.56
CA LEU A 71 18.97 3.30 15.63
C LEU A 71 18.08 4.07 16.63
N LEU A 72 16.84 3.64 16.86
CA LEU A 72 15.85 4.29 17.75
C LEU A 72 16.37 4.47 19.18
N TRP A 73 17.29 3.62 19.63
CA TRP A 73 17.90 3.66 20.97
C TRP A 73 19.29 4.32 20.98
N GLY A 74 19.74 4.86 19.85
CA GLY A 74 21.07 5.45 19.65
C GLY A 74 21.22 6.90 20.12
N PHE A 75 20.17 7.53 20.63
CA PHE A 75 20.19 8.95 20.98
C PHE A 75 21.03 9.28 22.22
N LYS A 76 21.37 10.56 22.37
CA LYS A 76 22.20 11.08 23.47
C LYS A 76 21.49 10.88 24.81
N GLY A 77 22.19 10.29 25.78
CA GLY A 77 21.64 9.92 27.10
C GLY A 77 21.21 8.45 27.20
N PHE A 78 20.64 7.84 26.15
CA PHE A 78 20.09 6.48 26.26
C PHE A 78 21.17 5.39 26.50
N PRO A 79 20.93 4.38 27.37
CA PRO A 79 21.91 3.34 27.71
C PRO A 79 22.00 2.21 26.66
N SER A 80 22.18 2.56 25.38
CA SER A 80 22.18 1.62 24.23
C SER A 80 23.13 0.43 24.34
N LEU A 81 24.19 0.54 25.15
CA LEU A 81 25.22 -0.47 25.36
C LEU A 81 24.85 -1.53 26.41
N ASP A 82 23.86 -1.29 27.27
CA ASP A 82 23.50 -2.25 28.32
C ASP A 82 22.45 -3.27 27.89
N HIS A 83 22.93 -4.45 27.53
CA HIS A 83 22.16 -5.68 27.31
C HIS A 83 21.14 -6.07 28.41
N LYS A 84 21.30 -5.59 29.65
CA LYS A 84 20.32 -5.83 30.72
C LYS A 84 19.07 -4.98 30.50
N LEU A 85 19.27 -3.67 30.36
CA LEU A 85 18.21 -2.68 30.12
C LEU A 85 17.59 -2.78 28.72
N ALA A 86 18.25 -3.43 27.75
CA ALA A 86 17.74 -3.54 26.39
C ALA A 86 16.45 -4.37 26.26
N ARG A 87 15.51 -3.87 25.46
CA ARG A 87 14.30 -4.55 24.96
C ARG A 87 14.54 -5.89 24.27
N TRP A 88 13.53 -6.75 24.33
CA TRP A 88 13.28 -7.74 23.28
C TRP A 88 12.57 -7.11 22.10
N VAL A 89 12.67 -7.68 20.90
CA VAL A 89 11.96 -7.20 19.71
C VAL A 89 11.40 -8.35 18.89
N LEU A 90 10.21 -8.14 18.30
CA LEU A 90 9.64 -9.07 17.33
C LEU A 90 10.25 -8.85 15.95
N ALA A 91 10.92 -9.85 15.40
CA ALA A 91 11.67 -9.77 14.15
C ALA A 91 11.21 -10.84 13.14
N ALA A 92 11.13 -10.49 11.87
CA ALA A 92 10.59 -11.36 10.82
C ALA A 92 11.49 -12.58 10.58
N GLU A 93 10.93 -13.79 10.74
CA GLU A 93 11.65 -15.06 10.59
C GLU A 93 12.27 -15.19 9.19
N ASP A 94 11.49 -14.86 8.16
CA ASP A 94 11.83 -14.88 6.74
C ASP A 94 12.89 -13.84 6.32
N ILE A 95 13.39 -13.01 7.24
CA ILE A 95 14.47 -12.06 7.01
C ILE A 95 15.64 -12.33 7.96
N CYS A 96 15.40 -12.28 9.27
CA CYS A 96 16.46 -12.29 10.27
C CYS A 96 16.99 -13.68 10.62
N PHE A 97 16.24 -14.75 10.31
CA PHE A 97 16.55 -16.10 10.78
C PHE A 97 16.85 -17.09 9.62
N LYS A 98 17.13 -16.57 8.42
CA LYS A 98 17.39 -17.36 7.19
C LYS A 98 18.50 -18.42 7.27
N ASN A 99 19.45 -18.29 8.19
CA ASN A 99 20.51 -19.28 8.40
C ASN A 99 20.96 -19.28 9.87
N ALA A 100 21.81 -20.25 10.24
CA ALA A 100 22.25 -20.44 11.61
C ALA A 100 23.07 -19.27 12.18
N VAL A 101 23.89 -18.60 11.36
CA VAL A 101 24.76 -17.49 11.79
C VAL A 101 23.92 -16.24 12.10
N LEU A 102 23.01 -15.87 11.20
CA LEU A 102 22.07 -14.77 11.41
C LEU A 102 21.14 -15.08 12.60
N SER A 103 20.58 -16.29 12.66
CA SER A 103 19.74 -16.73 13.78
C SER A 103 20.44 -16.59 15.14
N TYR A 104 21.72 -16.97 15.22
CA TYR A 104 22.51 -16.83 16.43
C TYR A 104 22.73 -15.35 16.80
N PHE A 105 23.13 -14.52 15.84
CA PHE A 105 23.31 -13.07 16.04
C PHE A 105 22.04 -12.38 16.53
N PHE A 106 20.90 -12.61 15.87
CA PHE A 106 19.63 -11.99 16.24
C PHE A 106 19.08 -12.54 17.58
N ARG A 107 19.25 -13.84 17.92
CA ARG A 107 18.90 -14.36 19.26
C ARG A 107 19.77 -13.76 20.38
N LEU A 108 21.05 -13.53 20.13
CA LEU A 108 21.92 -12.80 21.08
C LEU A 108 21.41 -11.36 21.31
N GLY A 109 21.03 -10.67 20.23
CA GLY A 109 20.43 -9.33 20.23
C GLY A 109 18.97 -9.23 20.72
N LYS A 110 18.48 -10.22 21.50
CA LYS A 110 17.10 -10.29 22.04
C LYS A 110 15.99 -10.21 20.97
N CYS A 111 16.23 -10.66 19.74
CA CYS A 111 15.18 -10.77 18.74
C CYS A 111 14.40 -12.09 18.88
N ILE A 112 13.09 -12.02 18.76
CA ILE A 112 12.15 -13.15 18.76
C ILE A 112 11.65 -13.34 17.31
N PRO A 113 11.85 -14.50 16.67
CA PRO A 113 11.39 -14.76 15.31
C PRO A 113 9.86 -14.83 15.26
N ILE A 114 9.26 -14.13 14.30
CA ILE A 114 7.82 -14.18 14.03
C ILE A 114 7.58 -14.62 12.59
N THR A 115 6.79 -15.67 12.43
CA THR A 115 6.36 -16.21 11.13
C THR A 115 5.27 -15.30 10.56
N ARG A 116 5.55 -14.62 9.45
CA ARG A 116 4.56 -13.79 8.73
C ARG A 116 3.42 -14.67 8.20
N GLY A 117 2.17 -14.25 8.40
CA GLY A 117 0.98 -15.03 8.06
C GLY A 117 0.58 -16.11 9.08
N GLY A 118 1.46 -16.49 10.01
CA GLY A 118 1.20 -17.53 11.02
C GLY A 118 0.21 -17.17 12.15
N GLY A 119 -0.60 -16.12 11.98
CA GLY A 119 -1.56 -15.64 12.97
C GLY A 119 -0.95 -15.13 14.29
N ILE A 120 -1.82 -14.83 15.26
CA ILE A 120 -1.47 -14.34 16.61
C ILE A 120 -1.22 -15.46 17.65
N TYR A 121 -1.50 -16.71 17.29
CA TYR A 121 -1.38 -17.90 18.14
C TYR A 121 -0.23 -18.82 17.68
N GLN A 122 0.97 -18.24 17.49
CA GLN A 122 2.19 -18.95 17.11
C GLN A 122 3.16 -19.10 18.30
N GLN A 123 4.04 -20.12 18.27
CA GLN A 123 4.96 -20.47 19.38
C GLN A 123 5.73 -19.25 19.93
N HIS A 124 6.30 -18.43 19.06
CA HIS A 124 7.13 -17.30 19.47
C HIS A 124 6.34 -16.08 19.97
N MET A 125 5.02 -16.02 19.74
CA MET A 125 4.16 -15.08 20.48
C MET A 125 3.96 -15.52 21.93
N ASN A 126 4.02 -16.83 22.22
CA ASN A 126 4.02 -17.33 23.60
C ASN A 126 5.38 -17.09 24.27
N GLU A 127 6.50 -17.18 23.54
CA GLU A 127 7.81 -16.73 24.01
C GLU A 127 7.79 -15.23 24.38
N ALA A 128 7.16 -14.38 23.57
CA ALA A 128 6.99 -12.97 23.88
C ALA A 128 6.10 -12.73 25.12
N LEU A 129 5.05 -13.54 25.33
CA LEU A 129 4.23 -13.49 26.55
C LEU A 129 5.01 -13.93 27.80
N GLU A 130 5.94 -14.88 27.70
CA GLU A 130 6.85 -15.26 28.79
C GLU A 130 7.75 -14.07 29.19
N ARG A 131 8.28 -13.32 28.22
CA ARG A 131 9.06 -12.09 28.48
C ARG A 131 8.23 -11.04 29.22
N LEU A 132 6.99 -10.81 28.79
CA LEU A 132 6.07 -9.88 29.45
C LEU A 132 5.68 -10.37 30.86
N GLY A 133 5.48 -11.67 31.06
CA GLY A 133 5.20 -12.25 32.38
C GLY A 133 6.36 -12.11 33.37
N ASN A 134 7.59 -12.02 32.89
CA ASN A 134 8.78 -11.73 33.69
C ASN A 134 9.01 -10.21 33.92
N GLY A 135 8.09 -9.34 33.51
CA GLY A 135 8.23 -7.88 33.60
C GLY A 135 9.29 -7.29 32.66
N GLU A 136 9.74 -8.04 31.65
CA GLU A 136 10.72 -7.56 30.68
C GLU A 136 10.10 -6.50 29.74
N TRP A 137 10.96 -5.77 29.03
CA TRP A 137 10.58 -4.78 28.03
C TRP A 137 10.57 -5.42 26.64
N LEU A 138 9.49 -5.24 25.89
CA LEU A 138 9.29 -5.67 24.51
C LEU A 138 9.08 -4.46 23.59
N HIS A 139 9.58 -4.55 22.36
CA HIS A 139 9.37 -3.57 21.30
C HIS A 139 8.68 -4.22 20.10
N THR A 140 7.71 -3.51 19.50
CA THR A 140 6.91 -4.00 18.38
C THR A 140 6.69 -2.94 17.31
N PHE A 141 6.84 -3.33 16.04
CA PHE A 141 6.40 -2.59 14.86
C PHE A 141 5.05 -3.17 14.37
N PRO A 142 3.89 -2.72 14.89
CA PRO A 142 2.58 -3.35 14.63
C PRO A 142 2.11 -3.28 13.17
N GLU A 143 2.69 -2.41 12.33
CA GLU A 143 2.49 -2.44 10.87
C GLU A 143 3.06 -3.74 10.24
N GLY A 144 4.12 -4.31 10.82
CA GLY A 144 4.75 -5.56 10.41
C GLY A 144 5.44 -5.57 9.03
N LYS A 145 5.61 -4.39 8.42
CA LYS A 145 6.39 -4.14 7.19
C LYS A 145 7.06 -2.76 7.33
N VAL A 146 8.32 -2.62 6.92
CA VAL A 146 8.93 -1.29 6.66
C VAL A 146 8.18 -0.59 5.53
N THR A 147 7.83 0.68 5.75
CA THR A 147 7.17 1.60 4.81
C THR A 147 7.95 2.93 4.84
N GLN A 148 8.37 3.46 3.69
CA GLN A 148 9.17 4.71 3.61
C GLN A 148 8.40 5.88 2.96
N GLU A 149 7.08 5.79 2.99
CA GLU A 149 6.16 6.76 2.39
C GLU A 149 5.78 7.80 3.45
N ASP A 150 5.68 9.08 3.09
CA ASP A 150 5.13 10.12 3.97
C ASP A 150 3.60 10.04 3.97
N ALA A 151 3.10 9.04 4.72
CA ALA A 151 1.70 8.72 4.88
C ALA A 151 1.35 8.57 6.37
N PRO A 152 0.05 8.64 6.74
CA PRO A 152 -0.43 8.14 8.02
C PRO A 152 0.03 6.70 8.29
N ILE A 153 0.15 6.38 9.58
CA ILE A 153 0.61 5.06 10.03
C ILE A 153 -0.36 3.99 9.51
N ARG A 154 0.12 2.87 8.96
CA ARG A 154 -0.79 1.88 8.36
C ARG A 154 -1.62 1.14 9.43
N ARG A 155 -2.77 0.57 9.05
CA ARG A 155 -3.64 -0.20 9.96
C ARG A 155 -2.87 -1.27 10.76
N LEU A 156 -2.98 -1.21 12.08
CA LEU A 156 -2.17 -2.01 13.00
C LEU A 156 -2.64 -3.48 13.11
N LYS A 157 -1.70 -4.41 12.94
CA LYS A 157 -1.96 -5.86 13.10
C LYS A 157 -2.22 -6.20 14.56
N TRP A 158 -3.19 -7.11 14.80
CA TRP A 158 -3.60 -7.56 16.14
C TRP A 158 -2.51 -8.22 17.00
N GLY A 159 -1.27 -8.38 16.52
CA GLY A 159 -0.17 -8.99 17.29
C GLY A 159 0.07 -8.26 18.62
N THR A 160 0.27 -6.94 18.59
CA THR A 160 0.51 -6.16 19.82
C THR A 160 -0.73 -6.08 20.70
N ALA A 161 -1.93 -5.96 20.13
CA ALA A 161 -3.19 -6.02 20.88
C ALA A 161 -3.38 -7.37 21.60
N SER A 162 -3.04 -8.48 20.93
CA SER A 162 -3.07 -9.82 21.51
C SER A 162 -2.10 -9.95 22.68
N LEU A 163 -0.91 -9.35 22.58
CA LEU A 163 0.07 -9.32 23.69
C LEU A 163 -0.42 -8.51 24.89
N ILE A 164 -1.03 -7.34 24.67
CA ILE A 164 -1.58 -6.49 25.75
C ILE A 164 -2.68 -7.23 26.53
N VAL A 165 -3.57 -7.96 25.84
CA VAL A 165 -4.71 -8.67 26.45
C VAL A 165 -4.30 -10.01 27.10
N ARG A 166 -3.28 -10.68 26.58
CA ARG A 166 -2.85 -12.03 27.03
C ARG A 166 -1.67 -12.02 28.01
N ALA A 167 -1.02 -10.88 28.23
CA ALA A 167 0.00 -10.76 29.26
C ALA A 167 -0.61 -10.96 30.67
N PRO A 168 0.05 -11.68 31.59
CA PRO A 168 -0.49 -11.96 32.93
C PRO A 168 -0.52 -10.71 33.83
N VAL A 169 0.27 -9.69 33.48
CA VAL A 169 0.20 -8.33 34.03
C VAL A 169 0.03 -7.40 32.84
N THR A 170 -0.96 -6.51 32.88
CA THR A 170 -1.20 -5.53 31.81
C THR A 170 0.04 -4.64 31.64
N PRO A 171 0.65 -4.59 30.44
CA PRO A 171 1.86 -3.83 30.22
C PRO A 171 1.58 -2.32 30.19
N ILE A 172 2.57 -1.54 30.61
CA ILE A 172 2.65 -0.13 30.24
C ILE A 172 2.90 -0.07 28.73
N VAL A 173 2.06 0.65 27.99
CA VAL A 173 2.16 0.76 26.53
C VAL A 173 2.63 2.16 26.15
N LEU A 174 3.85 2.27 25.63
CA LEU A 174 4.48 3.54 25.29
C LEU A 174 4.56 3.72 23.76
N PRO A 175 3.80 4.65 23.17
CA PRO A 175 3.85 4.95 21.74
C PRO A 175 5.05 5.85 21.43
N ILE A 176 5.73 5.57 20.32
CA ILE A 176 6.87 6.34 19.82
C ILE A 176 6.64 6.54 18.32
N VAL A 177 6.82 7.76 17.83
CA VAL A 177 6.84 8.05 16.38
C VAL A 177 8.21 8.57 16.01
N HIS A 178 8.74 8.18 14.85
CA HIS A 178 10.01 8.70 14.36
C HIS A 178 10.04 8.96 12.85
N ASN A 179 10.92 9.87 12.46
CA ASN A 179 11.11 10.37 11.11
C ASN A 179 12.62 10.58 10.87
N GLY A 180 13.10 10.47 9.62
CA GLY A 180 14.51 10.61 9.26
C GLY A 180 15.29 9.29 9.12
N PHE A 181 14.80 8.17 9.64
CA PHE A 181 15.48 6.86 9.50
C PHE A 181 15.34 6.26 8.08
N GLU A 182 14.30 6.65 7.35
CA GLU A 182 14.16 6.43 5.91
C GLU A 182 15.23 7.20 5.11
N GLN A 183 15.55 8.44 5.49
CA GLN A 183 16.66 9.21 4.89
C GLN A 183 18.04 8.67 5.29
N VAL A 184 18.20 8.12 6.50
CA VAL A 184 19.45 7.47 6.94
C VAL A 184 19.65 6.13 6.24
N MET A 185 18.60 5.36 5.97
CA MET A 185 18.72 4.07 5.27
C MET A 185 17.60 3.88 4.25
N PRO A 186 17.70 4.55 3.08
CA PRO A 186 16.68 4.48 2.04
C PRO A 186 16.66 3.13 1.33
N GLU A 187 15.44 2.60 1.12
CA GLU A 187 15.17 1.44 0.26
C GLU A 187 15.38 1.76 -1.23
N LYS A 188 15.39 3.05 -1.61
CA LYS A 188 15.72 3.55 -2.96
C LYS A 188 16.95 4.46 -2.93
N PHE A 189 18.09 3.92 -3.35
CA PHE A 189 19.38 4.60 -3.46
C PHE A 189 20.21 3.98 -4.60
N LEU A 190 20.44 4.74 -5.67
CA LEU A 190 21.36 4.43 -6.78
C LEU A 190 21.44 2.94 -7.16
N TRP A 191 20.44 2.46 -7.92
CA TRP A 191 20.32 1.07 -8.41
C TRP A 191 20.03 -0.01 -7.34
N GLY A 192 19.61 0.36 -6.12
CA GLY A 192 19.12 -0.60 -5.14
C GLY A 192 18.68 0.04 -3.82
N ARG A 193 18.83 -0.70 -2.71
CA ARG A 193 18.85 -0.17 -1.34
C ARG A 193 20.30 0.20 -0.99
N SER A 194 20.52 1.28 -0.24
CA SER A 194 21.88 1.67 0.13
C SER A 194 22.59 0.54 0.91
N PRO A 195 23.82 0.12 0.55
CA PRO A 195 24.55 -0.91 1.30
C PRO A 195 25.07 -0.41 2.65
N PHE A 196 25.12 0.91 2.86
CA PHE A 196 25.55 1.56 4.10
C PHE A 196 24.56 2.65 4.52
N PRO A 197 24.40 2.93 5.82
CA PRO A 197 23.59 4.07 6.26
C PRO A 197 24.26 5.39 5.87
N LEU A 198 23.44 6.35 5.47
CA LEU A 198 23.85 7.70 5.11
C LEU A 198 24.09 8.55 6.37
N CYS A 199 24.94 9.57 6.20
CA CYS A 199 25.28 10.55 7.21
C CYS A 199 24.68 11.93 6.87
N ASN A 200 24.76 12.86 7.82
CA ASN A 200 24.28 14.23 7.73
C ASN A 200 22.78 14.36 7.37
N LYS A 201 21.97 13.50 7.99
CA LYS A 201 20.50 13.56 8.00
C LYS A 201 20.00 14.11 9.34
N ASN A 202 18.80 14.66 9.32
CA ASN A 202 18.04 14.98 10.53
C ASN A 202 17.14 13.79 10.85
N VAL A 203 17.09 13.41 12.13
CA VAL A 203 16.20 12.37 12.65
C VAL A 203 15.40 13.01 13.78
N ASN A 204 14.10 12.72 13.83
CA ASN A 204 13.23 13.14 14.91
C ASN A 204 12.57 11.92 15.55
N ILE A 205 12.44 11.93 16.87
CA ILE A 205 11.81 10.86 17.66
C ILE A 205 10.89 11.52 18.69
N ILE A 206 9.60 11.22 18.63
CA ILE A 206 8.59 11.72 19.55
C ILE A 206 8.13 10.56 20.43
N VAL A 207 8.48 10.60 21.72
CA VAL A 207 7.95 9.68 22.73
C VAL A 207 6.61 10.24 23.22
N GLY A 208 5.52 9.51 22.99
CA GLY A 208 4.22 9.87 23.54
C GLY A 208 4.05 9.40 24.99
N ASP A 209 2.97 9.82 25.63
CA ASP A 209 2.64 9.37 26.98
C ASP A 209 2.07 7.94 27.00
N PRO A 210 2.17 7.22 28.13
CA PRO A 210 1.63 5.86 28.25
C PRO A 210 0.13 5.77 27.94
N ILE A 211 -0.26 4.82 27.08
CA ILE A 211 -1.66 4.57 26.73
C ILE A 211 -2.33 3.72 27.82
N GLU A 212 -3.27 4.31 28.54
CA GLU A 212 -4.13 3.58 29.47
C GLU A 212 -5.13 2.66 28.74
N PHE A 213 -5.38 1.46 29.27
CA PHE A 213 -6.39 0.54 28.74
C PHE A 213 -7.31 0.03 29.86
N ASP A 214 -8.57 0.47 29.85
CA ASP A 214 -9.65 -0.16 30.60
C ASP A 214 -10.06 -1.46 29.89
N LEU A 215 -9.22 -2.49 30.04
CA LEU A 215 -9.42 -3.79 29.40
C LEU A 215 -10.73 -4.46 29.83
N LEU A 216 -11.26 -4.15 31.02
CA LEU A 216 -12.51 -4.71 31.52
C LEU A 216 -13.71 -4.11 30.77
N LYS A 217 -13.80 -2.78 30.68
CA LYS A 217 -14.86 -2.09 29.92
C LYS A 217 -14.75 -2.35 28.42
N MET A 218 -13.54 -2.39 27.87
CA MET A 218 -13.32 -2.74 26.46
C MET A 218 -13.74 -4.20 26.18
N SER A 219 -13.52 -5.13 27.10
CA SER A 219 -13.99 -6.52 26.98
C SER A 219 -15.53 -6.60 27.03
N GLN A 220 -16.17 -5.91 27.98
CA GLN A 220 -17.64 -5.85 28.09
C GLN A 220 -18.28 -5.28 26.82
N MET A 221 -17.73 -4.17 26.30
CA MET A 221 -18.17 -3.59 25.04
C MET A 221 -18.00 -4.57 23.87
N ALA A 222 -16.86 -5.27 23.80
CA ALA A 222 -16.61 -6.25 22.75
C ALA A 222 -17.58 -7.45 22.81
N THR A 223 -17.99 -7.92 23.99
CA THR A 223 -19.05 -8.93 24.14
C THR A 223 -20.41 -8.39 23.72
N SER A 224 -20.75 -7.14 24.05
CA SER A 224 -22.03 -6.54 23.61
C SER A 224 -22.13 -6.43 22.08
N LEU A 225 -20.99 -6.31 21.39
CA LEU A 225 -20.89 -6.26 19.92
C LEU A 225 -20.76 -7.65 19.28
N SER A 226 -20.32 -8.69 20.01
CA SER A 226 -20.12 -10.04 19.44
C SER A 226 -21.43 -10.80 19.22
N HIS A 227 -22.48 -10.50 19.99
CA HIS A 227 -23.77 -11.17 19.92
C HIS A 227 -24.48 -11.09 18.55
N ASP A 228 -24.10 -10.13 17.70
CA ASP A 228 -24.65 -9.96 16.34
C ASP A 228 -23.88 -10.73 15.25
N MET A 229 -22.80 -11.45 15.60
CA MET A 229 -21.86 -12.07 14.64
C MET A 229 -21.65 -13.58 14.86
N SER A 230 -22.69 -14.38 14.63
CA SER A 230 -22.64 -15.84 14.83
C SER A 230 -22.01 -16.63 13.66
N ARG A 231 -20.75 -17.08 13.81
CA ARG A 231 -20.19 -18.34 13.25
C ARG A 231 -18.75 -18.60 13.73
N PRO A 232 -18.42 -19.78 14.32
CA PRO A 232 -17.05 -20.11 14.72
C PRO A 232 -16.12 -20.38 13.52
N THR A 233 -14.82 -20.12 13.66
CA THR A 233 -13.81 -20.49 12.64
C THR A 233 -12.79 -21.51 13.13
N LEU A 234 -12.21 -22.27 12.19
CA LEU A 234 -11.28 -23.36 12.51
C LEU A 234 -9.84 -22.83 12.65
N GLY A 235 -9.43 -22.51 13.87
CA GLY A 235 -8.05 -22.07 14.18
C GLY A 235 -7.91 -21.27 15.47
N TRP A 236 -9.01 -20.72 16.00
CA TRP A 236 -9.02 -20.01 17.28
C TRP A 236 -9.18 -20.99 18.47
N PRO A 237 -8.60 -20.68 19.65
CA PRO A 237 -8.86 -21.44 20.86
C PRO A 237 -10.34 -21.39 21.24
N ARG A 238 -10.99 -22.54 21.47
CA ARG A 238 -12.42 -22.62 21.87
C ARG A 238 -12.74 -21.95 23.21
N ALA A 239 -11.73 -21.68 24.01
CA ALA A 239 -11.79 -20.82 25.20
C ALA A 239 -10.44 -20.11 25.37
N CYS A 240 -10.47 -18.88 25.87
CA CYS A 240 -9.30 -18.15 26.34
C CYS A 240 -9.47 -17.81 27.83
N PRO A 241 -8.38 -17.47 28.56
CA PRO A 241 -8.42 -17.26 30.02
C PRO A 241 -9.47 -16.26 30.50
N ASN A 242 -9.84 -15.29 29.66
CA ASN A 242 -10.75 -14.19 30.00
C ASN A 242 -12.23 -14.51 29.70
N GLY A 243 -12.57 -15.75 29.29
CA GLY A 243 -13.96 -16.19 29.03
C GLY A 243 -14.63 -15.63 27.76
N LEU A 244 -13.98 -14.73 27.02
CA LEU A 244 -14.50 -14.11 25.81
C LEU A 244 -14.60 -15.09 24.63
N ASP A 245 -15.70 -15.00 23.87
CA ASP A 245 -15.89 -15.72 22.60
C ASP A 245 -14.97 -15.20 21.47
N GLU A 246 -14.93 -15.93 20.35
CA GLU A 246 -14.05 -15.62 19.21
C GLU A 246 -14.33 -14.23 18.57
N ALA A 247 -15.60 -13.86 18.43
CA ALA A 247 -16.00 -12.58 17.87
C ALA A 247 -15.71 -11.43 18.86
N ALA A 248 -15.98 -11.63 20.16
CA ALA A 248 -15.61 -10.67 21.20
C ALA A 248 -14.09 -10.44 21.24
N GLN A 249 -13.26 -11.47 21.10
CA GLN A 249 -11.81 -11.31 21.01
C GLN A 249 -11.39 -10.50 19.76
N ARG A 250 -11.99 -10.77 18.58
CA ARG A 250 -11.73 -10.00 17.34
C ARG A 250 -12.13 -8.53 17.48
N CYS A 251 -13.28 -8.23 18.11
CA CYS A 251 -13.72 -6.88 18.42
C CYS A 251 -12.76 -6.18 19.39
N LEU A 252 -12.35 -6.85 20.48
CA LEU A 252 -11.43 -6.32 21.48
C LEU A 252 -10.05 -6.00 20.89
N TYR A 253 -9.45 -6.92 20.14
CA TYR A 253 -8.15 -6.69 19.49
C TYR A 253 -8.22 -5.56 18.45
N THR A 254 -9.36 -5.42 17.76
CA THR A 254 -9.58 -4.27 16.85
C THR A 254 -9.64 -2.97 17.64
N ALA A 255 -10.51 -2.86 18.65
CA ALA A 255 -10.63 -1.64 19.47
C ALA A 255 -9.31 -1.22 20.13
N ILE A 256 -8.46 -2.17 20.53
CA ILE A 256 -7.11 -1.89 21.05
C ILE A 256 -6.17 -1.42 19.92
N SER A 257 -6.14 -2.08 18.76
CA SER A 257 -5.38 -1.62 17.59
C SER A 257 -5.77 -0.19 17.17
N GLU A 258 -7.07 0.10 17.04
CA GLU A 258 -7.55 1.43 16.64
C GLU A 258 -7.22 2.52 17.69
N LYS A 259 -7.26 2.19 18.99
CA LYS A 259 -6.83 3.12 20.05
C LYS A 259 -5.33 3.43 19.97
N ILE A 260 -4.49 2.42 19.77
CA ILE A 260 -3.05 2.60 19.60
C ILE A 260 -2.76 3.45 18.37
N TRP A 261 -3.39 3.11 17.24
CA TRP A 261 -3.28 3.83 15.97
C TRP A 261 -3.64 5.31 16.13
N THR A 262 -4.78 5.61 16.75
CA THR A 262 -5.27 6.99 16.98
C THR A 262 -4.28 7.83 17.81
N VAL A 263 -3.60 7.23 18.79
CA VAL A 263 -2.59 7.94 19.59
C VAL A 263 -1.31 8.15 18.80
N MET A 264 -0.83 7.14 18.08
CA MET A 264 0.39 7.25 17.27
C MET A 264 0.22 8.24 16.12
N GLU A 265 -0.91 8.23 15.41
CA GLU A 265 -1.15 9.17 14.32
C GLU A 265 -1.30 10.61 14.83
N ARG A 266 -1.87 10.83 16.02
CA ARG A 266 -1.86 12.15 16.67
C ARG A 266 -0.44 12.64 16.97
N LEU A 267 0.45 11.77 17.44
CA LEU A 267 1.85 12.11 17.67
C LEU A 267 2.56 12.45 16.36
N ARG A 268 2.31 11.70 15.28
CA ARG A 268 2.83 12.00 13.93
C ARG A 268 2.34 13.34 13.40
N ILE A 269 1.05 13.67 13.56
CA ILE A 269 0.49 14.95 13.13
C ILE A 269 1.06 16.12 13.96
N SER A 270 1.35 15.92 15.26
CA SER A 270 2.00 16.96 16.08
C SER A 270 3.44 17.31 15.63
N GLU A 271 4.07 16.46 14.81
CA GLU A 271 5.35 16.77 14.16
C GLU A 271 5.22 17.78 13.00
N LEU A 272 4.02 17.93 12.43
CA LEU A 272 3.76 18.74 11.22
C LEU A 272 3.34 20.19 11.53
N GLU A 273 3.05 20.53 12.79
CA GLU A 273 2.68 21.90 13.23
C GLU A 273 3.73 22.75 14.00
N PRO A 274 5.09 22.62 13.85
CA PRO A 274 6.06 23.46 14.59
C PRO A 274 6.06 24.97 14.28
N LEU A 275 5.14 25.47 13.43
CA LEU A 275 5.15 26.83 12.88
C LEU A 275 3.77 27.52 12.89
N GLN A 276 2.95 27.33 13.94
CA GLN A 276 1.72 28.13 14.10
C GLN A 276 1.40 28.71 15.49
N GLU A 277 2.15 28.37 16.55
CA GLU A 277 2.02 29.05 17.85
C GLU A 277 2.77 30.41 17.90
N ASN A 278 2.32 31.38 17.10
CA ASN A 278 2.54 32.79 17.41
C ASN A 278 1.52 33.73 16.75
N LYS A 279 0.26 33.64 17.21
CA LYS A 279 -0.79 34.63 16.92
C LYS A 279 -1.54 35.03 18.19
N GLN A 280 -0.84 35.68 19.11
CA GLN A 280 -1.53 36.68 19.95
C GLN A 280 -1.95 37.88 19.08
N SER A 281 -3.01 38.54 19.53
CA SER A 281 -3.73 39.62 18.88
C SER A 281 -2.87 40.68 18.18
N LEU A 282 -3.23 41.05 16.95
CA LEU A 282 -3.50 42.45 16.61
C LEU A 282 -4.40 42.58 15.37
N ASN A 283 -4.90 43.79 15.15
CA ASN A 283 -6.16 44.08 14.45
C ASN A 283 -5.93 44.84 13.12
N LEU A 284 -6.96 44.86 12.26
CA LEU A 284 -7.16 45.75 11.11
C LEU A 284 -6.26 45.64 9.84
N ASN A 285 -6.96 45.68 8.69
CA ASN A 285 -6.64 46.34 7.41
C ASN A 285 -5.33 46.02 6.65
N GLY A 286 -5.46 45.53 5.39
CA GLY A 286 -4.35 45.58 4.42
C GLY A 286 -4.64 44.84 3.10
N GLN A 287 -4.79 45.56 1.99
CA GLN A 287 -5.11 45.03 0.66
C GLN A 287 -4.07 44.06 0.06
N ILE A 288 -4.55 43.13 -0.76
CA ILE A 288 -3.75 42.32 -1.71
C ILE A 288 -3.07 43.23 -2.75
N ARG A 289 -1.79 43.00 -3.05
CA ARG A 289 -1.18 43.33 -4.36
C ARG A 289 -0.11 42.31 -4.77
N TYR A 290 -0.22 41.79 -5.98
CA TYR A 290 0.80 40.98 -6.64
C TYR A 290 1.95 41.84 -7.19
N ARG A 291 3.19 41.34 -7.15
CA ARG A 291 4.13 41.40 -8.29
C ARG A 291 5.40 40.55 -8.08
N SER A 292 5.81 39.89 -9.17
CA SER A 292 7.10 39.26 -9.42
C SER A 292 7.36 39.35 -10.94
N PRO A 293 8.59 39.12 -11.44
CA PRO A 293 9.90 39.50 -10.91
C PRO A 293 10.72 40.33 -11.96
N SER A 294 11.88 40.89 -11.59
CA SER A 294 12.90 41.30 -12.58
C SER A 294 14.33 41.26 -12.03
N SER A 295 15.28 40.98 -12.92
CA SER A 295 16.66 40.57 -12.65
C SER A 295 17.67 41.73 -12.44
N ALA A 296 18.74 41.39 -11.71
CA ALA A 296 20.15 41.73 -12.00
C ALA A 296 20.73 43.15 -11.76
N GLU A 297 22.08 43.16 -11.67
CA GLU A 297 23.04 44.28 -11.75
C GLU A 297 23.13 45.27 -10.55
N LEU A 298 24.29 45.90 -10.25
CA LEU A 298 25.71 45.47 -10.16
C LEU A 298 26.57 46.61 -9.53
N VAL A 299 27.76 46.27 -9.00
CA VAL A 299 28.96 47.16 -8.79
C VAL A 299 28.99 48.20 -7.63
N ASP A 300 30.21 48.34 -7.07
CA ASP A 300 30.82 49.37 -6.18
C ASP A 300 30.23 49.74 -4.79
N GLY A 301 31.07 50.09 -3.80
CA GLY A 301 32.54 50.02 -3.74
C GLY A 301 33.22 50.93 -2.69
N GLN A 302 34.39 50.51 -2.19
CA GLN A 302 35.38 51.30 -1.38
C GLN A 302 34.93 51.78 0.03
N SER A 303 35.81 52.09 1.01
CA SER A 303 37.23 51.72 1.29
C SER A 303 37.65 52.09 2.75
N ASN A 304 38.88 51.68 3.14
CA ASN A 304 39.77 52.26 4.18
C ASN A 304 39.57 51.97 5.69
N SER A 305 40.69 52.10 6.43
CA SER A 305 40.94 51.78 7.86
C SER A 305 42.33 52.33 8.29
N PRO A 306 42.85 52.10 9.53
CA PRO A 306 42.22 51.93 10.84
C PRO A 306 42.38 53.23 11.68
N PRO A 307 43.38 53.54 12.58
CA PRO A 307 44.36 52.79 13.40
C PRO A 307 44.31 53.09 14.94
N SER A 308 45.29 52.57 15.72
CA SER A 308 45.86 53.07 17.01
C SER A 308 44.99 53.17 18.30
N ASP A 309 45.49 52.95 19.53
CA ASP A 309 46.68 52.20 20.03
C ASP A 309 46.62 52.01 21.59
N GLN A 310 47.54 51.20 22.17
CA GLN A 310 47.99 51.18 23.61
C GLN A 310 46.94 50.82 24.71
N ASP A 311 47.23 50.37 25.93
CA ASP A 311 48.46 50.08 26.73
C ASP A 311 48.38 48.63 27.32
N HIS A 312 49.43 47.83 27.57
CA HIS A 312 50.56 47.95 28.54
C HIS A 312 50.17 47.88 30.04
N HIS A 313 50.96 47.29 30.97
CA HIS A 313 52.24 46.56 30.90
C HIS A 313 52.04 45.03 31.15
N HIS A 314 52.72 44.18 31.97
CA HIS A 314 53.84 44.26 32.94
C HIS A 314 54.58 42.88 33.07
N HIS A 315 55.63 42.83 33.90
CA HIS A 315 56.60 41.72 34.14
C HIS A 315 57.04 41.71 35.64
N PRO A 316 57.78 40.71 36.23
CA PRO A 316 59.11 40.23 35.75
C PRO A 316 59.59 38.77 36.06
N PHE A 317 60.61 38.31 35.30
CA PHE A 317 61.83 37.51 35.67
C PHE A 317 61.67 36.14 36.41
N GLU A 318 62.46 35.07 36.16
CA GLU A 318 63.48 34.68 35.15
C GLU A 318 63.60 33.10 35.15
N SER A 319 64.62 32.30 34.74
CA SER A 319 66.02 32.48 34.27
C SER A 319 66.54 31.33 33.36
N ASP A 320 67.49 31.68 32.46
CA ASP A 320 68.70 30.92 32.04
C ASP A 320 68.68 29.38 31.73
N LYS A 321 68.65 28.99 30.43
CA LYS A 321 69.79 28.36 29.69
C LYS A 321 69.45 27.83 28.27
N MET A 322 70.38 27.99 27.33
CA MET A 322 70.29 27.49 25.94
C MET A 322 71.00 26.16 25.72
N LEU A 323 70.44 25.25 24.88
CA LEU A 323 71.21 24.44 23.91
C LEU A 323 70.33 23.62 22.92
N LYS A 324 70.51 23.90 21.60
CA LYS A 324 70.26 23.05 20.40
C LYS A 324 68.89 22.34 20.18
N ARG A 325 68.18 22.81 19.14
CA ARG A 325 67.47 22.08 18.03
C ARG A 325 67.23 20.56 18.19
N PRO A 326 66.03 20.06 17.80
CA PRO A 326 65.77 19.91 16.35
C PRO A 326 64.40 20.40 15.84
N SER A 327 64.26 20.30 14.52
CA SER A 327 63.12 20.65 13.67
C SER A 327 61.75 20.13 14.14
N GLY A 328 60.71 20.96 13.98
CA GLY A 328 59.31 20.53 14.12
C GLY A 328 58.92 19.51 13.04
N GLY A 329 58.82 18.24 13.44
CA GLY A 329 58.33 17.17 12.58
C GLY A 329 56.83 17.31 12.32
N ARG A 330 56.42 17.37 11.06
CA ARG A 330 55.02 17.38 10.63
C ARG A 330 54.43 15.99 10.92
N SER A 331 53.73 15.83 12.05
CA SER A 331 53.23 14.53 12.54
C SER A 331 52.55 13.73 11.43
N SER A 332 53.00 12.51 11.18
CA SER A 332 52.49 11.69 10.08
C SER A 332 51.03 11.32 10.34
N LEU A 333 50.29 11.05 9.25
CA LEU A 333 48.96 10.43 9.35
C LEU A 333 49.05 9.10 10.12
N SER A 334 50.17 8.37 9.94
CA SER A 334 50.48 7.12 10.63
C SER A 334 50.52 7.27 12.16
N ASP A 335 51.17 8.33 12.68
CA ASP A 335 51.32 8.54 14.13
C ASP A 335 49.96 8.78 14.80
N LYS A 336 49.07 9.50 14.11
CA LYS A 336 47.68 9.72 14.55
C LYS A 336 46.87 8.42 14.52
N ILE A 337 46.99 7.64 13.45
CA ILE A 337 46.32 6.33 13.32
C ILE A 337 46.79 5.36 14.40
N HIS A 338 48.10 5.31 14.70
CA HIS A 338 48.65 4.48 15.78
C HIS A 338 48.14 4.91 17.16
N ARG A 339 48.08 6.22 17.45
CA ARG A 339 47.59 6.73 18.74
C ARG A 339 46.11 6.45 18.99
N TYR A 340 45.30 6.38 17.93
CA TYR A 340 43.87 6.04 18.03
C TYR A 340 43.53 4.59 17.67
N ARG A 341 44.51 3.71 17.45
CA ARG A 341 44.32 2.36 16.89
C ARG A 341 43.31 1.50 17.66
N GLY A 342 43.26 1.63 18.99
CA GLY A 342 42.27 0.95 19.83
C GLY A 342 40.84 1.48 19.62
N VAL A 343 40.67 2.80 19.54
CA VAL A 343 39.36 3.45 19.28
C VAL A 343 38.90 3.14 17.86
N LEU A 344 39.81 3.20 16.88
CA LEU A 344 39.57 2.81 15.49
C LEU A 344 39.12 1.35 15.38
N LEU A 345 39.73 0.41 16.12
CA LEU A 345 39.27 -0.98 16.14
C LEU A 345 37.90 -1.14 16.82
N VAL A 346 37.65 -0.46 17.94
CA VAL A 346 36.36 -0.48 18.65
C VAL A 346 35.21 0.11 17.83
N ILE A 347 35.50 1.01 16.87
CA ILE A 347 34.50 1.55 15.95
C ILE A 347 34.42 0.73 14.64
N ALA A 348 35.56 0.39 14.04
CA ALA A 348 35.61 -0.30 12.74
C ALA A 348 35.13 -1.76 12.81
N VAL A 349 35.38 -2.49 13.90
CA VAL A 349 34.94 -3.90 13.99
C VAL A 349 33.40 -4.00 14.07
N PRO A 350 32.68 -3.23 14.91
CA PRO A 350 31.22 -3.13 14.82
C PRO A 350 30.71 -2.63 13.48
N LEU A 351 31.32 -1.60 12.88
CA LEU A 351 30.94 -1.11 11.55
C LEU A 351 31.05 -2.22 10.49
N LEU A 352 32.16 -2.97 10.47
CA LEU A 352 32.37 -4.08 9.54
C LEU A 352 31.41 -5.24 9.79
N LEU A 353 31.17 -5.60 11.06
CA LEU A 353 30.23 -6.67 11.43
C LEU A 353 28.80 -6.33 10.97
N ILE A 354 28.35 -5.09 11.22
CA ILE A 354 26.99 -4.65 10.90
C ILE A 354 26.84 -4.37 9.40
N SER A 355 27.87 -3.84 8.74
CA SER A 355 27.89 -3.74 7.26
C SER A 355 27.86 -5.12 6.60
N PHE A 356 28.58 -6.10 7.16
CA PHE A 356 28.53 -7.48 6.67
C PHE A 356 27.13 -8.10 6.87
N VAL A 357 26.48 -7.89 8.02
CA VAL A 357 25.08 -8.29 8.21
C VAL A 357 24.16 -7.58 7.21
N LEU A 358 24.30 -6.27 7.00
CA LEU A 358 23.49 -5.51 6.05
C LEU A 358 23.70 -5.93 4.58
N TYR A 359 24.91 -6.35 4.22
CA TYR A 359 25.27 -6.87 2.90
C TYR A 359 24.78 -8.31 2.67
N VAL A 360 24.79 -9.14 3.72
CA VAL A 360 24.30 -10.54 3.67
C VAL A 360 22.77 -10.62 3.85
N MET A 361 22.14 -9.59 4.41
CA MET A 361 20.69 -9.40 4.32
C MET A 361 20.31 -9.12 2.86
N PRO A 362 19.52 -9.99 2.20
CA PRO A 362 19.24 -9.84 0.78
C PRO A 362 18.45 -8.56 0.51
N PRO A 363 18.69 -7.88 -0.63
CA PRO A 363 17.89 -6.73 -1.03
C PRO A 363 16.42 -7.12 -1.18
N ARG A 364 15.52 -6.21 -0.82
CA ARG A 364 14.11 -6.33 -1.21
C ARG A 364 14.02 -6.18 -2.72
N SER A 365 13.24 -7.05 -3.36
CA SER A 365 12.59 -6.73 -4.62
C SER A 365 11.68 -5.52 -4.38
N SER A 366 11.98 -4.39 -5.02
CA SER A 366 11.27 -3.13 -4.82
C SER A 366 9.99 -3.10 -5.64
N SER A 367 8.85 -3.44 -5.04
CA SER A 367 7.54 -3.12 -5.61
C SER A 367 7.30 -1.61 -5.59
N SER A 368 6.69 -1.10 -6.66
CA SER A 368 5.88 0.13 -6.71
C SER A 368 6.39 1.36 -5.94
N SER A 369 7.10 2.24 -6.65
CA SER A 369 6.72 3.67 -6.66
C SER A 369 7.28 4.28 -7.94
N LEU A 370 6.41 4.93 -8.71
CA LEU A 370 6.73 5.57 -9.97
C LEU A 370 7.92 6.53 -9.79
N GLN A 371 8.92 6.42 -10.66
CA GLN A 371 10.02 7.40 -10.75
C GLN A 371 9.82 8.27 -11.99
N ASP A 372 10.25 9.53 -11.91
CA ASP A 372 10.11 10.52 -12.98
C ASP A 372 10.75 10.08 -14.30
N TYR A 373 9.92 9.68 -15.26
CA TYR A 373 10.35 9.45 -16.64
C TYR A 373 10.48 10.77 -17.41
N SER A 374 11.54 11.51 -17.09
CA SER A 374 12.06 12.60 -17.92
C SER A 374 12.62 12.03 -19.24
N PHE A 375 11.71 11.76 -20.20
CA PHE A 375 12.03 11.25 -21.54
C PHE A 375 12.95 12.20 -22.32
N SER A 376 14.26 11.98 -22.16
CA SER A 376 15.29 12.68 -22.92
C SER A 376 15.25 12.24 -24.38
N HIS A 377 15.20 13.21 -25.30
CA HIS A 377 15.04 12.98 -26.74
C HIS A 377 16.02 11.95 -27.31
N ARG A 378 15.48 10.96 -28.05
CA ARG A 378 16.11 10.37 -29.24
C ARG A 378 15.06 9.86 -30.21
N LYS A 379 15.25 10.13 -31.50
CA LYS A 379 14.38 9.70 -32.60
C LYS A 379 15.23 9.50 -33.86
N VAL A 380 14.98 8.40 -34.58
CA VAL A 380 15.44 8.10 -35.96
C VAL A 380 16.96 7.99 -36.20
N ALA A 381 17.44 6.76 -36.44
CA ALA A 381 18.31 6.37 -37.56
C ALA A 381 18.32 4.82 -37.68
N PRO A 382 18.78 4.21 -38.80
CA PRO A 382 18.03 3.12 -39.44
C PRO A 382 18.55 1.69 -39.18
N GLU A 383 17.90 0.71 -39.83
CA GLU A 383 18.26 -0.70 -39.85
C GLU A 383 19.73 -0.97 -40.20
N ILE A 384 20.40 -1.84 -39.43
CA ILE A 384 21.46 -2.77 -39.86
C ILE A 384 21.74 -3.75 -38.69
N LEU A 385 22.20 -4.97 -39.01
CA LEU A 385 22.57 -6.04 -38.07
C LEU A 385 21.46 -6.58 -37.13
N ARG A 386 20.61 -7.45 -37.68
CA ARG A 386 20.00 -8.53 -36.87
C ARG A 386 21.09 -9.50 -36.42
N SER A 387 21.55 -9.35 -35.17
CA SER A 387 22.38 -10.36 -34.48
C SER A 387 21.51 -11.21 -33.55
N THR A 388 21.82 -12.50 -33.42
CA THR A 388 20.94 -13.50 -32.79
C THR A 388 21.09 -13.54 -31.27
N THR A 389 20.38 -12.66 -30.56
CA THR A 389 19.98 -12.82 -29.14
C THR A 389 18.91 -11.78 -28.81
N SER A 390 17.66 -12.04 -29.20
CA SER A 390 16.53 -11.26 -28.68
C SER A 390 16.16 -11.80 -27.30
N HIS A 391 16.10 -10.91 -26.30
CA HIS A 391 15.68 -11.25 -24.94
C HIS A 391 14.15 -11.13 -24.82
N ASP A 392 13.45 -11.94 -25.61
CA ASP A 392 11.99 -12.05 -25.64
C ASP A 392 11.48 -12.34 -24.22
N THR A 393 10.71 -11.41 -23.66
CA THR A 393 10.32 -11.43 -22.26
C THR A 393 8.82 -11.62 -22.10
N TYR A 394 8.43 -12.72 -21.46
CA TYR A 394 7.04 -13.09 -21.25
C TYR A 394 6.52 -12.58 -19.90
N ALA A 395 5.20 -12.39 -19.80
CA ALA A 395 4.50 -12.18 -18.54
C ALA A 395 3.18 -12.95 -18.50
N VAL A 396 2.84 -13.53 -17.34
CA VAL A 396 1.61 -14.31 -17.14
C VAL A 396 0.76 -13.64 -16.07
N ILE A 397 -0.40 -13.10 -16.46
CA ILE A 397 -1.29 -12.35 -15.57
C ILE A 397 -2.64 -13.06 -15.48
N PHE A 398 -3.07 -13.44 -14.28
CA PHE A 398 -4.41 -13.96 -14.03
C PHE A 398 -5.32 -12.86 -13.49
N ASP A 399 -6.51 -12.73 -14.08
CA ASP A 399 -7.61 -11.93 -13.55
C ASP A 399 -8.61 -12.83 -12.84
N ALA A 400 -8.70 -12.70 -11.52
CA ALA A 400 -9.59 -13.48 -10.66
C ALA A 400 -10.84 -12.66 -10.30
N GLY A 401 -11.71 -12.48 -11.29
CA GLY A 401 -12.98 -11.77 -11.17
C GLY A 401 -14.06 -12.52 -10.37
N SER A 402 -15.16 -11.83 -10.06
CA SER A 402 -16.31 -12.39 -9.35
C SER A 402 -17.09 -13.42 -10.18
N SER A 403 -17.22 -13.19 -11.49
CA SER A 403 -18.01 -14.01 -12.42
C SER A 403 -17.22 -15.13 -13.11
N GLY A 404 -15.88 -15.06 -13.07
CA GLY A 404 -14.98 -15.99 -13.75
C GLY A 404 -13.52 -15.63 -13.52
N SER A 405 -12.62 -16.56 -13.81
CA SER A 405 -11.18 -16.34 -13.77
C SER A 405 -10.60 -16.38 -15.19
N ARG A 406 -9.62 -15.52 -15.50
CA ARG A 406 -8.90 -15.50 -16.78
C ARG A 406 -7.40 -15.67 -16.58
N VAL A 407 -6.71 -16.07 -17.64
CA VAL A 407 -5.27 -15.87 -17.79
C VAL A 407 -4.97 -15.15 -19.11
N HIS A 408 -4.02 -14.23 -19.02
CA HIS A 408 -3.39 -13.52 -20.12
C HIS A 408 -1.91 -13.91 -20.13
N VAL A 409 -1.36 -14.20 -21.30
CA VAL A 409 0.10 -14.28 -21.49
C VAL A 409 0.50 -13.30 -22.57
N PHE A 410 1.45 -12.43 -22.26
CA PHE A 410 2.02 -11.46 -23.20
C PHE A 410 3.49 -11.80 -23.46
N CYS A 411 4.01 -11.37 -24.61
CA CYS A 411 5.43 -11.42 -24.96
C CYS A 411 5.88 -10.03 -25.42
N PHE A 412 7.04 -9.59 -24.97
CA PHE A 412 7.61 -8.27 -25.26
C PHE A 412 9.03 -8.38 -25.79
N ASP A 413 9.41 -7.43 -26.66
CA ASP A 413 10.82 -7.22 -27.02
C ASP A 413 11.55 -6.31 -26.00
N ALA A 414 12.82 -6.02 -26.27
CA ALA A 414 13.65 -5.15 -25.43
C ALA A 414 13.22 -3.67 -25.41
N ASN A 415 12.23 -3.26 -26.22
CA ASN A 415 11.63 -1.93 -26.26
C ASN A 415 10.25 -1.88 -25.57
N LEU A 416 9.80 -2.99 -24.97
CA LEU A 416 8.44 -3.21 -24.47
C LEU A 416 7.36 -3.21 -25.58
N ASP A 417 7.72 -3.52 -26.82
CA ASP A 417 6.77 -3.70 -27.92
C ASP A 417 6.16 -5.12 -27.86
N LEU A 418 4.83 -5.24 -27.94
CA LEU A 418 4.14 -6.54 -27.98
C LEU A 418 4.56 -7.38 -29.21
N LEU A 419 4.98 -8.61 -28.93
CA LEU A 419 5.37 -9.64 -29.89
C LEU A 419 4.26 -10.69 -30.08
N PRO A 420 4.07 -11.25 -31.30
CA PRO A 420 3.02 -12.24 -31.55
C PRO A 420 3.21 -13.57 -30.80
N ILE A 421 2.11 -14.06 -30.21
CA ILE A 421 1.95 -15.42 -29.70
C ILE A 421 1.07 -16.18 -30.70
N GLY A 422 1.71 -16.86 -31.66
CA GLY A 422 1.02 -17.57 -32.74
C GLY A 422 0.44 -16.62 -33.78
N LYS A 423 -0.84 -16.24 -33.65
CA LYS A 423 -1.54 -15.30 -34.54
C LYS A 423 -1.94 -13.99 -33.86
N ASP A 424 -1.96 -13.99 -32.53
CA ASP A 424 -2.49 -12.93 -31.69
C ASP A 424 -1.35 -12.30 -30.87
N LEU A 425 -1.62 -11.24 -30.10
CA LEU A 425 -0.60 -10.59 -29.26
C LEU A 425 -0.68 -11.03 -27.78
N GLU A 426 -1.68 -11.83 -27.44
CA GLU A 426 -1.85 -12.44 -26.13
C GLU A 426 -2.44 -13.85 -26.22
N LEU A 427 -2.13 -14.71 -25.25
CA LEU A 427 -2.97 -15.87 -24.95
C LEU A 427 -4.06 -15.42 -23.97
N PHE A 428 -5.30 -15.25 -24.43
CA PHE A 428 -6.46 -15.05 -23.56
C PHE A 428 -7.26 -16.34 -23.37
N VAL A 429 -7.54 -16.71 -22.12
CA VAL A 429 -8.43 -17.83 -21.78
C VAL A 429 -9.23 -17.53 -20.51
N GLN A 430 -10.55 -17.75 -20.54
CA GLN A 430 -11.46 -17.59 -19.39
C GLN A 430 -12.12 -18.92 -18.97
N ILE A 431 -12.41 -19.04 -17.67
CA ILE A 431 -13.32 -20.04 -17.06
C ILE A 431 -14.40 -19.35 -16.20
N LYS A 432 -15.52 -20.04 -15.94
CA LYS A 432 -16.51 -19.71 -14.91
C LYS A 432 -16.63 -20.93 -13.95
N PRO A 433 -16.96 -20.76 -12.65
CA PRO A 433 -17.16 -19.51 -11.93
C PRO A 433 -15.83 -18.84 -11.51
N GLY A 434 -15.92 -17.68 -10.86
CA GLY A 434 -14.77 -16.97 -10.26
C GLY A 434 -14.37 -17.52 -8.89
N LEU A 435 -13.18 -17.14 -8.39
CA LEU A 435 -12.63 -17.66 -7.13
C LEU A 435 -13.57 -17.50 -5.92
N SER A 436 -14.38 -16.44 -5.88
CA SER A 436 -15.33 -16.16 -4.80
C SER A 436 -16.45 -17.21 -4.66
N ALA A 437 -16.75 -18.00 -5.70
CA ALA A 437 -17.69 -19.11 -5.60
C ALA A 437 -17.18 -20.26 -4.71
N TYR A 438 -15.86 -20.35 -4.52
CA TYR A 438 -15.19 -21.40 -3.74
C TYR A 438 -14.89 -20.97 -2.29
N ALA A 439 -15.59 -19.96 -1.76
CA ALA A 439 -15.41 -19.41 -0.41
C ALA A 439 -15.32 -20.48 0.71
N ASN A 440 -16.07 -21.58 0.59
CA ASN A 440 -16.07 -22.67 1.58
C ASN A 440 -14.89 -23.66 1.42
N ASN A 441 -14.18 -23.66 0.28
CA ASN A 441 -13.04 -24.55 0.01
C ASN A 441 -11.92 -23.83 -0.78
N PRO A 442 -10.96 -23.20 -0.09
CA PRO A 442 -9.83 -22.52 -0.71
C PRO A 442 -8.97 -23.38 -1.64
N GLN A 443 -8.86 -24.69 -1.40
CA GLN A 443 -8.07 -25.57 -2.28
C GLN A 443 -8.76 -25.70 -3.64
N SER A 444 -10.08 -25.93 -3.68
CA SER A 444 -10.82 -25.97 -4.95
C SER A 444 -10.84 -24.63 -5.68
N ALA A 445 -10.73 -23.50 -4.96
CA ALA A 445 -10.49 -22.20 -5.57
C ALA A 445 -9.18 -22.19 -6.37
N ALA A 446 -8.07 -22.63 -5.75
CA ALA A 446 -6.79 -22.73 -6.42
C ALA A 446 -6.80 -23.78 -7.56
N ASP A 447 -7.35 -24.97 -7.33
CA ASP A 447 -7.39 -26.05 -8.31
C ASP A 447 -8.12 -25.66 -9.61
N SER A 448 -9.12 -24.76 -9.54
CA SER A 448 -9.80 -24.20 -10.72
C SER A 448 -8.83 -23.55 -11.73
N LEU A 449 -7.75 -22.92 -11.23
CA LEU A 449 -6.77 -22.19 -12.04
C LEU A 449 -5.77 -23.12 -12.74
N ILE A 450 -5.71 -24.41 -12.40
CA ILE A 450 -4.76 -25.37 -13.02
C ILE A 450 -4.92 -25.38 -14.55
N SER A 451 -6.16 -25.47 -15.04
CA SER A 451 -6.46 -25.51 -16.49
C SER A 451 -6.03 -24.25 -17.26
N LEU A 452 -5.91 -23.12 -16.57
CA LEU A 452 -5.39 -21.85 -17.12
C LEU A 452 -3.87 -21.81 -17.03
N LEU A 453 -3.29 -22.22 -15.89
CA LEU A 453 -1.85 -22.28 -15.66
C LEU A 453 -1.14 -23.22 -16.66
N ASP A 454 -1.74 -24.37 -16.96
CA ASP A 454 -1.18 -25.34 -17.92
C ASP A 454 -1.16 -24.75 -19.35
N LYS A 455 -2.19 -23.99 -19.74
CA LYS A 455 -2.21 -23.29 -21.04
C LYS A 455 -1.15 -22.18 -21.10
N ALA A 456 -0.97 -21.41 -20.03
CA ALA A 456 0.10 -20.42 -19.95
C ALA A 456 1.49 -21.07 -20.02
N GLN A 457 1.69 -22.19 -19.31
CA GLN A 457 2.94 -22.96 -19.40
C GLN A 457 3.18 -23.52 -20.81
N ASN A 458 2.14 -23.96 -21.54
CA ASN A 458 2.30 -24.46 -22.91
C ASN A 458 2.69 -23.36 -23.92
N VAL A 459 2.44 -22.08 -23.62
CA VAL A 459 2.89 -20.94 -24.44
C VAL A 459 4.31 -20.49 -24.10
N VAL A 460 4.68 -20.44 -22.81
CA VAL A 460 5.99 -19.91 -22.40
C VAL A 460 7.10 -20.99 -22.50
N PRO A 461 8.17 -20.75 -23.29
CA PRO A 461 9.33 -21.65 -23.39
C PRO A 461 9.89 -22.03 -22.00
N LYS A 462 10.26 -23.30 -21.81
CA LYS A 462 10.66 -23.84 -20.49
C LYS A 462 11.86 -23.10 -19.89
N GLU A 463 12.72 -22.61 -20.77
CA GLU A 463 13.96 -21.90 -20.54
C GLU A 463 13.71 -20.48 -20.00
N LEU A 464 12.60 -19.86 -20.41
CA LEU A 464 12.20 -18.50 -20.03
C LEU A 464 11.26 -18.47 -18.82
N ARG A 465 10.67 -19.60 -18.40
CA ARG A 465 9.78 -19.63 -17.22
C ARG A 465 10.44 -19.07 -15.95
N PRO A 466 11.71 -19.39 -15.60
CA PRO A 466 12.35 -18.87 -14.38
C PRO A 466 12.54 -17.34 -14.34
N SER A 467 12.52 -16.65 -15.48
CA SER A 467 12.55 -15.19 -15.55
C SER A 467 11.15 -14.57 -15.73
N THR A 468 10.22 -15.29 -16.35
CA THR A 468 8.83 -14.87 -16.64
C THR A 468 8.06 -14.57 -15.34
N PRO A 469 7.69 -13.30 -15.04
CA PRO A 469 6.80 -12.98 -13.93
C PRO A 469 5.42 -13.63 -14.09
N VAL A 470 4.92 -14.21 -13.00
CA VAL A 470 3.50 -14.57 -12.85
C VAL A 470 2.85 -13.67 -11.81
N ARG A 471 1.64 -13.18 -12.10
CA ARG A 471 0.78 -12.44 -11.16
C ARG A 471 -0.67 -12.96 -11.20
N VAL A 472 -1.37 -12.82 -10.08
CA VAL A 472 -2.80 -13.11 -9.92
C VAL A 472 -3.43 -11.94 -9.17
N GLY A 473 -4.27 -11.18 -9.86
CA GLY A 473 -5.04 -10.10 -9.28
C GLY A 473 -6.47 -10.54 -8.98
N ALA A 474 -6.84 -10.55 -7.71
CA ALA A 474 -8.24 -10.74 -7.30
C ALA A 474 -8.95 -9.38 -7.17
N THR A 475 -10.12 -9.25 -7.78
CA THR A 475 -10.86 -7.98 -7.83
C THR A 475 -11.96 -7.92 -6.76
N ALA A 476 -12.91 -6.99 -6.86
CA ALA A 476 -13.94 -6.71 -5.85
C ALA A 476 -14.72 -7.95 -5.34
N GLY A 477 -14.86 -9.00 -6.16
CA GLY A 477 -15.52 -10.25 -5.77
C GLY A 477 -14.88 -10.97 -4.58
N LEU A 478 -13.55 -10.91 -4.44
CA LEU A 478 -12.84 -11.51 -3.32
C LEU A 478 -12.77 -10.55 -2.11
N ARG A 479 -12.74 -9.23 -2.36
CA ARG A 479 -12.84 -8.17 -1.33
C ARG A 479 -14.12 -8.32 -0.47
N ALA A 480 -15.20 -8.79 -1.09
CA ALA A 480 -16.51 -8.94 -0.45
C ALA A 480 -16.69 -10.21 0.41
N LEU A 481 -15.68 -11.08 0.51
CA LEU A 481 -15.77 -12.31 1.31
C LEU A 481 -15.55 -12.04 2.82
N PRO A 482 -16.33 -12.67 3.72
CA PRO A 482 -16.21 -12.43 5.16
C PRO A 482 -14.98 -13.09 5.77
N GLY A 483 -14.40 -12.42 6.78
CA GLY A 483 -13.32 -12.97 7.61
C GLY A 483 -11.99 -13.09 6.87
N ASP A 484 -11.27 -14.18 7.11
CA ASP A 484 -9.98 -14.52 6.51
C ASP A 484 -10.11 -15.33 5.20
N THR A 485 -11.33 -15.48 4.69
CA THR A 485 -11.63 -16.34 3.53
C THR A 485 -10.86 -15.92 2.27
N SER A 486 -10.75 -14.61 2.01
CA SER A 486 -9.96 -14.07 0.89
C SER A 486 -8.48 -14.43 1.02
N ASP A 487 -7.87 -14.18 2.19
CA ASP A 487 -6.46 -14.49 2.45
C ASP A 487 -6.16 -15.98 2.32
N ARG A 488 -7.07 -16.85 2.76
CA ARG A 488 -6.96 -18.31 2.63
C ARG A 488 -7.03 -18.77 1.18
N ILE A 489 -7.90 -18.18 0.34
CA ILE A 489 -7.95 -18.44 -1.11
C ILE A 489 -6.65 -17.98 -1.77
N LEU A 490 -6.21 -16.74 -1.50
CA LEU A 490 -4.98 -16.19 -2.07
C LEU A 490 -3.76 -17.01 -1.63
N GLN A 491 -3.73 -17.53 -0.41
CA GLN A 491 -2.65 -18.40 0.04
C GLN A 491 -2.65 -19.75 -0.68
N ALA A 492 -3.81 -20.40 -0.85
CA ALA A 492 -3.91 -21.62 -1.65
C ALA A 492 -3.45 -21.39 -3.11
N VAL A 493 -3.70 -20.22 -3.69
CA VAL A 493 -3.21 -19.83 -5.02
C VAL A 493 -1.69 -19.57 -5.03
N ARG A 494 -1.11 -18.93 -3.99
CA ARG A 494 0.36 -18.82 -3.85
C ARG A 494 1.03 -20.19 -3.80
N ASP A 495 0.46 -21.10 -3.01
CA ASP A 495 0.98 -22.46 -2.88
C ASP A 495 0.76 -23.27 -4.16
N LEU A 496 -0.33 -23.07 -4.92
CA LEU A 496 -0.49 -23.65 -6.25
C LEU A 496 0.64 -23.22 -7.20
N LEU A 497 0.88 -21.91 -7.35
CA LEU A 497 1.93 -21.41 -8.24
C LEU A 497 3.31 -21.95 -7.84
N LYS A 498 3.62 -21.91 -6.55
CA LYS A 498 4.89 -22.39 -5.97
C LYS A 498 5.16 -23.88 -6.23
N HIS A 499 4.13 -24.72 -6.33
CA HIS A 499 4.28 -26.17 -6.51
C HIS A 499 3.93 -26.69 -7.93
N ARG A 500 3.34 -25.87 -8.82
CA ARG A 500 2.90 -26.29 -10.16
C ARG A 500 3.64 -25.64 -11.33
N THR A 501 4.40 -24.57 -11.13
CA THR A 501 5.13 -23.88 -12.20
C THR A 501 6.51 -23.42 -11.75
N THR A 502 7.40 -23.18 -12.71
CA THR A 502 8.71 -22.55 -12.52
C THR A 502 8.70 -21.04 -12.82
N PHE A 503 7.52 -20.42 -12.98
CA PHE A 503 7.38 -18.98 -13.18
C PHE A 503 7.92 -18.15 -11.99
N LYS A 504 8.47 -16.97 -12.27
CA LYS A 504 8.97 -16.00 -11.29
C LYS A 504 7.81 -15.42 -10.48
N SER A 505 7.55 -16.01 -9.32
CA SER A 505 6.51 -15.56 -8.37
C SER A 505 7.15 -14.78 -7.22
N ALA A 506 6.81 -13.50 -7.10
CA ALA A 506 7.22 -12.62 -6.01
C ALA A 506 6.23 -12.73 -4.82
N PRO A 507 6.58 -12.26 -3.60
CA PRO A 507 5.69 -12.38 -2.44
C PRO A 507 4.33 -11.67 -2.60
N ASP A 508 4.29 -10.64 -3.44
CA ASP A 508 3.13 -9.82 -3.81
C ASP A 508 2.45 -10.25 -5.12
N SER A 509 3.01 -11.23 -5.85
CA SER A 509 2.45 -11.76 -7.11
C SER A 509 1.02 -12.26 -7.00
N VAL A 510 0.54 -12.65 -5.81
CA VAL A 510 -0.85 -13.06 -5.59
C VAL A 510 -1.45 -12.16 -4.53
N SER A 511 -2.35 -11.28 -4.97
CA SER A 511 -2.89 -10.19 -4.17
C SER A 511 -4.33 -9.86 -4.55
N VAL A 512 -5.04 -9.20 -3.64
CA VAL A 512 -6.17 -8.37 -4.02
C VAL A 512 -5.59 -7.14 -4.72
N ILE A 513 -5.99 -6.89 -5.96
CA ILE A 513 -5.70 -5.62 -6.63
C ILE A 513 -6.70 -4.59 -6.10
N ASP A 514 -6.24 -3.39 -5.76
CA ASP A 514 -7.13 -2.31 -5.32
C ASP A 514 -7.89 -1.65 -6.49
N GLY A 515 -9.01 -0.98 -6.21
CA GLY A 515 -9.76 -0.24 -7.22
C GLY A 515 -8.93 0.80 -7.97
N THR A 516 -8.01 1.49 -7.29
CA THR A 516 -7.09 2.47 -7.88
C THR A 516 -6.10 1.82 -8.86
N GLN A 517 -5.55 0.66 -8.48
CA GLN A 517 -4.63 -0.13 -9.29
C GLN A 517 -5.31 -0.73 -10.52
N GLU A 518 -6.54 -1.25 -10.35
CA GLU A 518 -7.36 -1.80 -11.43
C GLU A 518 -7.62 -0.75 -12.52
N GLY A 519 -7.98 0.48 -12.13
CA GLY A 519 -8.16 1.62 -13.05
C GLY A 519 -6.86 2.15 -13.66
N SER A 520 -5.77 2.27 -12.89
CA SER A 520 -4.50 2.79 -13.39
C SER A 520 -3.79 1.83 -14.35
N TYR A 521 -3.81 0.52 -14.09
CA TYR A 521 -3.31 -0.47 -15.04
C TYR A 521 -4.14 -0.48 -16.34
N GLN A 522 -5.46 -0.34 -16.29
CA GLN A 522 -6.27 -0.22 -17.51
C GLN A 522 -5.99 1.09 -18.26
N TRP A 523 -5.76 2.21 -17.55
CA TRP A 523 -5.35 3.46 -18.16
C TRP A 523 -4.02 3.31 -18.91
N VAL A 524 -3.06 2.57 -18.34
CA VAL A 524 -1.81 2.16 -19.02
C VAL A 524 -2.09 1.25 -20.22
N THR A 525 -2.95 0.22 -20.10
CA THR A 525 -3.36 -0.64 -21.22
C THR A 525 -3.84 0.18 -22.42
N ILE A 526 -4.84 1.04 -22.22
CA ILE A 526 -5.45 1.79 -23.32
C ILE A 526 -4.46 2.82 -23.89
N ASN A 527 -3.73 3.55 -23.05
CA ASN A 527 -2.77 4.54 -23.55
C ASN A 527 -1.48 3.92 -24.13
N TYR A 528 -1.14 2.67 -23.79
CA TYR A 528 -0.12 1.89 -24.50
C TYR A 528 -0.63 1.50 -25.89
N LEU A 529 -1.81 0.90 -25.99
CA LEU A 529 -2.37 0.40 -27.26
C LEU A 529 -2.73 1.53 -28.23
N LEU A 530 -3.04 2.73 -27.75
CA LEU A 530 -3.19 3.95 -28.56
C LEU A 530 -1.85 4.68 -28.83
N GLY A 531 -0.72 4.18 -28.33
CA GLY A 531 0.60 4.80 -28.47
C GLY A 531 0.67 6.21 -27.87
N ASN A 532 -0.03 6.45 -26.76
CA ASN A 532 -0.18 7.73 -26.07
C ASN A 532 0.76 7.92 -24.87
N LEU A 533 1.35 6.86 -24.32
CA LEU A 533 2.35 6.98 -23.25
C LEU A 533 3.53 7.88 -23.69
N GLY A 534 4.05 8.67 -22.75
CA GLY A 534 5.10 9.67 -23.02
C GLY A 534 4.63 10.94 -23.75
N LYS A 535 3.35 11.07 -24.13
CA LYS A 535 2.77 12.34 -24.60
C LYS A 535 2.32 13.22 -23.41
N LYS A 536 2.01 14.49 -23.69
CA LYS A 536 1.32 15.37 -22.72
C LYS A 536 -0.01 14.75 -22.28
N TYR A 537 -0.42 14.97 -21.02
CA TYR A 537 -1.67 14.45 -20.47
C TYR A 537 -2.91 14.78 -21.33
N SER A 538 -2.93 15.97 -21.97
CA SER A 538 -3.97 16.42 -22.91
C SER A 538 -4.16 15.54 -24.16
N ASN A 539 -3.19 14.67 -24.44
CA ASN A 539 -3.18 13.76 -25.59
C ASN A 539 -3.43 12.30 -25.18
N THR A 540 -3.65 12.05 -23.89
CA THR A 540 -4.06 10.74 -23.37
C THR A 540 -5.58 10.61 -23.40
N VAL A 541 -6.09 9.40 -23.18
CA VAL A 541 -7.52 9.17 -22.97
C VAL A 541 -7.77 8.76 -21.52
N GLY A 542 -8.92 9.14 -20.97
CA GLY A 542 -9.42 8.59 -19.72
C GLY A 542 -10.06 7.23 -19.95
N VAL A 543 -10.10 6.41 -18.90
CA VAL A 543 -10.79 5.11 -18.89
C VAL A 543 -11.85 5.06 -17.81
N VAL A 544 -12.91 4.30 -18.07
CA VAL A 544 -13.97 3.98 -17.11
C VAL A 544 -14.24 2.48 -17.19
N ASP A 545 -14.06 1.76 -16.09
CA ASP A 545 -14.44 0.34 -16.02
C ASP A 545 -15.73 0.18 -15.21
N LEU A 546 -16.55 -0.79 -15.56
CA LEU A 546 -17.67 -1.24 -14.74
C LEU A 546 -17.60 -2.76 -14.62
N GLY A 547 -16.98 -3.20 -13.54
CA GLY A 547 -16.89 -4.60 -13.14
C GLY A 547 -18.09 -5.07 -12.30
N GLY A 548 -18.13 -6.37 -11.99
CA GLY A 548 -19.22 -7.00 -11.23
C GLY A 548 -19.24 -6.73 -9.72
N GLY A 549 -18.70 -5.59 -9.27
CA GLY A 549 -18.53 -5.25 -7.85
C GLY A 549 -17.76 -3.95 -7.56
N SER A 550 -17.22 -3.32 -8.61
CA SER A 550 -16.60 -1.98 -8.60
C SER A 550 -16.91 -1.29 -9.93
N VAL A 551 -17.06 0.03 -9.89
CA VAL A 551 -16.74 0.90 -11.03
C VAL A 551 -15.33 1.44 -10.81
N GLN A 552 -14.64 1.83 -11.88
CA GLN A 552 -13.37 2.54 -11.87
C GLN A 552 -13.43 3.75 -12.82
N MET A 553 -12.64 4.78 -12.51
CA MET A 553 -12.37 5.95 -13.36
C MET A 553 -10.87 6.22 -13.28
N ALA A 554 -10.19 6.50 -14.39
CA ALA A 554 -8.79 6.93 -14.35
C ALA A 554 -8.49 7.82 -15.56
N TYR A 555 -7.99 9.03 -15.33
CA TYR A 555 -7.56 9.95 -16.37
C TYR A 555 -6.46 10.87 -15.86
N ALA A 556 -5.51 11.23 -16.72
CA ALA A 556 -4.37 12.05 -16.32
C ALA A 556 -4.75 13.54 -16.17
N ILE A 557 -4.32 14.13 -15.06
CA ILE A 557 -4.58 15.52 -14.66
C ILE A 557 -3.34 16.41 -14.86
N SER A 558 -3.53 17.74 -14.85
CA SER A 558 -2.39 18.67 -14.84
C SER A 558 -1.69 18.69 -13.47
N GLU A 559 -0.40 19.00 -13.45
CA GLU A 559 0.37 19.25 -12.21
C GLU A 559 -0.33 20.27 -11.28
N THR A 560 -0.96 21.30 -11.85
CA THR A 560 -1.69 22.34 -11.08
C THR A 560 -3.02 21.87 -10.50
N ALA A 561 -3.54 20.72 -10.95
CA ALA A 561 -4.69 20.03 -10.38
C ALA A 561 -4.23 18.99 -9.35
N ALA A 562 -3.15 18.24 -9.62
CA ALA A 562 -2.53 17.31 -8.66
C ALA A 562 -2.06 18.05 -7.39
N ALA A 563 -1.41 19.22 -7.54
CA ALA A 563 -1.02 20.09 -6.42
C ALA A 563 -2.20 20.74 -5.67
N LYS A 564 -3.44 20.53 -6.14
CA LYS A 564 -4.69 20.94 -5.48
C LYS A 564 -5.58 19.75 -5.12
N ALA A 565 -5.12 18.52 -5.32
CA ALA A 565 -5.85 17.35 -4.89
C ALA A 565 -6.09 17.44 -3.37
N PRO A 566 -7.26 17.01 -2.86
CA PRO A 566 -7.36 16.74 -1.44
C PRO A 566 -6.34 15.65 -1.11
N ARG A 567 -5.67 15.74 0.04
CA ARG A 567 -4.77 14.68 0.48
C ARG A 567 -5.58 13.39 0.58
N ALA A 568 -5.23 12.40 -0.24
CA ALA A 568 -5.94 11.14 -0.29
C ALA A 568 -5.89 10.43 1.08
N SER A 569 -6.94 9.69 1.39
CA SER A 569 -6.88 8.65 2.42
C SER A 569 -5.95 7.52 1.98
N ASP A 570 -5.30 6.88 2.94
CA ASP A 570 -4.14 6.01 2.75
C ASP A 570 -4.29 4.97 1.64
N GLY A 571 -3.48 5.11 0.58
CA GLY A 571 -3.28 4.08 -0.45
C GLY A 571 -3.72 4.44 -1.88
N GLU A 572 -4.39 5.58 -2.11
CA GLU A 572 -4.78 6.02 -3.45
C GLU A 572 -3.70 6.89 -4.14
N ASP A 573 -3.43 6.64 -5.43
CA ASP A 573 -2.47 7.42 -6.23
C ASP A 573 -3.02 8.83 -6.57
N THR A 574 -2.36 9.88 -6.06
CA THR A 574 -2.74 11.30 -6.21
C THR A 574 -2.89 11.81 -7.66
N TYR A 575 -2.46 11.02 -8.65
CA TYR A 575 -2.43 11.41 -10.07
C TYR A 575 -3.60 10.87 -10.91
N LEU A 576 -4.40 9.93 -10.38
CA LEU A 576 -5.54 9.32 -11.09
C LEU A 576 -6.76 9.25 -10.15
N PRO A 577 -7.84 10.02 -10.38
CA PRO A 577 -9.00 10.07 -9.50
C PRO A 577 -9.88 8.81 -9.62
N ALA A 578 -9.50 7.76 -8.90
CA ALA A 578 -10.18 6.48 -8.90
C ALA A 578 -11.43 6.47 -8.01
N LEU A 579 -12.60 6.41 -8.64
CA LEU A 579 -13.86 6.16 -7.95
C LEU A 579 -14.12 4.67 -7.80
N TRP A 580 -14.85 4.29 -6.74
CA TRP A 580 -15.31 2.93 -6.48
C TRP A 580 -16.77 2.93 -5.98
N LEU A 581 -17.51 1.87 -6.30
CA LEU A 581 -18.87 1.64 -5.78
C LEU A 581 -19.11 0.13 -5.66
N THR A 582 -19.68 -0.32 -4.53
CA THR A 582 -20.14 -1.71 -4.37
C THR A 582 -21.27 -2.06 -5.36
N SER A 583 -21.53 -3.37 -5.53
CA SER A 583 -22.48 -3.92 -6.51
C SER A 583 -23.79 -3.12 -6.62
N ALA A 584 -23.92 -2.40 -7.73
CA ALA A 584 -24.95 -1.39 -7.96
C ALA A 584 -26.38 -1.90 -7.73
N ARG A 585 -26.68 -3.12 -8.21
CA ARG A 585 -27.99 -3.76 -7.98
C ARG A 585 -28.29 -3.93 -6.50
N THR A 586 -27.30 -4.28 -5.66
CA THR A 586 -27.52 -4.42 -4.22
C THR A 586 -27.80 -3.07 -3.55
N GLU A 587 -27.14 -1.99 -3.95
CA GLU A 587 -27.39 -0.66 -3.37
C GLU A 587 -28.76 -0.11 -3.81
N ILE A 588 -29.14 -0.32 -5.07
CA ILE A 588 -30.46 0.04 -5.62
C ILE A 588 -31.59 -0.74 -4.92
N LEU A 589 -31.41 -2.03 -4.65
CA LEU A 589 -32.40 -2.86 -3.95
C LEU A 589 -32.52 -2.51 -2.45
N LYS A 590 -31.41 -2.18 -1.77
CA LYS A 590 -31.45 -1.69 -0.38
C LYS A 590 -32.30 -0.44 -0.22
N VAL A 591 -32.27 0.48 -1.19
CA VAL A 591 -32.97 1.77 -1.13
C VAL A 591 -34.51 1.66 -1.15
N SER A 592 -35.07 0.54 -1.64
CA SER A 592 -36.53 0.29 -1.65
C SER A 592 -37.04 -0.51 -0.45
N GLU A 593 -36.17 -1.11 0.36
CA GLU A 593 -36.54 -1.95 1.52
C GLU A 593 -37.66 -2.96 1.19
N ASP A 594 -38.77 -2.94 1.93
CA ASP A 594 -39.95 -3.79 1.73
C ASP A 594 -41.03 -3.16 0.82
N SER A 595 -40.63 -2.27 -0.10
CA SER A 595 -41.49 -1.73 -1.16
C SER A 595 -41.06 -2.19 -2.56
N GLY A 596 -42.04 -2.43 -3.44
CA GLY A 596 -41.79 -2.94 -4.79
C GLY A 596 -41.00 -1.95 -5.65
N ASN A 597 -39.91 -2.43 -6.26
CA ASN A 597 -38.86 -1.58 -6.81
C ASN A 597 -39.14 -1.20 -8.28
N PRO A 598 -39.16 0.10 -8.64
CA PRO A 598 -39.42 0.57 -10.01
C PRO A 598 -38.27 0.34 -11.01
N CYS A 599 -37.13 -0.21 -10.58
CA CYS A 599 -36.07 -0.68 -11.48
C CYS A 599 -36.28 -2.12 -11.98
N ILE A 600 -37.18 -2.89 -11.36
CA ILE A 600 -37.42 -4.31 -11.65
C ILE A 600 -38.54 -4.46 -12.69
N LEU A 601 -38.35 -5.35 -13.67
CA LEU A 601 -39.35 -5.60 -14.71
C LEU A 601 -40.68 -6.12 -14.14
N ILE A 602 -41.80 -5.56 -14.61
CA ILE A 602 -43.13 -6.00 -14.19
C ILE A 602 -43.36 -7.49 -14.52
N GLY A 603 -43.81 -8.24 -13.52
CA GLY A 603 -43.94 -9.69 -13.56
C GLY A 603 -42.79 -10.47 -12.89
N TYR A 604 -41.76 -9.81 -12.38
CA TYR A 604 -40.76 -10.45 -11.50
C TYR A 604 -41.12 -10.26 -10.02
N ASP A 605 -41.06 -11.36 -9.28
CA ASP A 605 -41.06 -11.44 -7.82
C ASP A 605 -40.06 -12.54 -7.43
N GLY A 606 -39.13 -12.24 -6.52
CA GLY A 606 -37.97 -13.09 -6.26
C GLY A 606 -36.86 -12.39 -5.47
N SER A 607 -35.63 -12.85 -5.65
CA SER A 607 -34.47 -12.33 -4.93
C SER A 607 -33.17 -12.35 -5.74
N TYR A 608 -32.29 -11.40 -5.43
CA TYR A 608 -30.96 -11.24 -6.01
C TYR A 608 -29.90 -11.68 -5.00
N LYS A 609 -29.03 -12.62 -5.37
CA LYS A 609 -27.99 -13.18 -4.49
C LYS A 609 -26.63 -12.57 -4.79
N TYR A 610 -26.01 -11.94 -3.79
CA TYR A 610 -24.69 -11.32 -3.92
C TYR A 610 -23.92 -11.33 -2.60
N GLY A 611 -22.62 -11.65 -2.64
CA GLY A 611 -21.75 -11.66 -1.45
C GLY A 611 -22.20 -12.60 -0.32
N GLY A 612 -22.91 -13.68 -0.65
CA GLY A 612 -23.52 -14.60 0.33
C GLY A 612 -24.77 -14.06 1.04
N LYS A 613 -25.27 -12.88 0.63
CA LYS A 613 -26.54 -12.29 1.09
C LYS A 613 -27.61 -12.41 -0.01
N ASP A 614 -28.86 -12.41 0.43
CA ASP A 614 -30.06 -12.48 -0.42
C ASP A 614 -30.81 -11.14 -0.29
N TYR A 615 -31.15 -10.52 -1.41
CA TYR A 615 -31.83 -9.22 -1.46
C TYR A 615 -33.19 -9.39 -2.14
N LYS A 616 -34.28 -8.95 -1.51
CA LYS A 616 -35.62 -8.98 -2.14
C LYS A 616 -35.59 -8.17 -3.44
N ALA A 617 -36.14 -8.73 -4.52
CA ALA A 617 -36.15 -8.11 -5.84
C ALA A 617 -37.49 -8.41 -6.52
N TYR A 618 -38.41 -7.46 -6.45
CA TYR A 618 -39.75 -7.57 -7.02
C TYR A 618 -40.24 -6.23 -7.56
N ALA A 619 -41.10 -6.27 -8.57
CA ALA A 619 -41.58 -5.08 -9.27
C ALA A 619 -42.45 -4.17 -8.37
N SER A 620 -42.47 -2.87 -8.67
CA SER A 620 -43.47 -1.96 -8.12
C SER A 620 -44.87 -2.26 -8.67
N SER A 621 -45.92 -1.88 -7.93
CA SER A 621 -47.31 -2.08 -8.38
C SER A 621 -47.68 -1.27 -9.62
N SER A 622 -46.97 -0.16 -9.88
CA SER A 622 -47.01 0.61 -11.13
C SER A 622 -46.15 0.02 -12.26
N GLY A 623 -45.45 -1.09 -12.01
CA GLY A 623 -44.40 -1.60 -12.87
C GLY A 623 -43.09 -0.81 -12.78
N SER A 624 -42.20 -1.06 -13.73
CA SER A 624 -40.91 -0.39 -13.86
C SER A 624 -41.07 1.02 -14.44
N SER A 625 -40.13 1.91 -14.14
CA SER A 625 -40.18 3.32 -14.57
C SER A 625 -38.78 3.91 -14.58
N VAL A 626 -38.41 4.61 -15.66
CA VAL A 626 -37.13 5.32 -15.75
C VAL A 626 -37.01 6.37 -14.64
N ASP A 627 -38.01 7.22 -14.43
CA ASP A 627 -37.98 8.26 -13.39
C ASP A 627 -38.10 7.68 -11.97
N GLY A 628 -38.82 6.56 -11.81
CA GLY A 628 -38.84 5.80 -10.57
C GLY A 628 -37.45 5.25 -10.23
N CYS A 629 -36.83 4.57 -11.19
CA CYS A 629 -35.53 3.93 -11.02
C CYS A 629 -34.38 4.94 -10.90
N ARG A 630 -34.33 6.00 -11.72
CA ARG A 630 -33.28 7.03 -11.68
C ARG A 630 -33.24 7.74 -10.33
N ARG A 631 -34.39 8.04 -9.72
CA ARG A 631 -34.45 8.60 -8.35
C ARG A 631 -33.85 7.65 -7.31
N ILE A 632 -34.05 6.34 -7.45
CA ILE A 632 -33.43 5.33 -6.59
C ILE A 632 -31.92 5.22 -6.86
N ALA A 633 -31.50 5.17 -8.12
CA ALA A 633 -30.09 5.11 -8.51
C ALA A 633 -29.29 6.34 -8.02
N ILE A 634 -29.83 7.55 -8.13
CA ILE A 634 -29.23 8.78 -7.58
C ILE A 634 -29.09 8.71 -6.05
N LYS A 635 -30.08 8.14 -5.34
CA LYS A 635 -30.02 7.93 -3.88
C LYS A 635 -29.01 6.83 -3.50
N ALA A 636 -28.88 5.77 -4.29
CA ALA A 636 -27.92 4.69 -4.09
C ALA A 636 -26.47 5.15 -4.34
N LEU A 637 -26.24 5.94 -5.40
CA LEU A 637 -24.94 6.57 -5.70
C LEU A 637 -24.55 7.65 -4.67
N LYS A 638 -25.53 8.26 -3.98
CA LYS A 638 -25.34 9.40 -3.09
C LYS A 638 -24.72 10.64 -3.78
N VAL A 639 -25.23 11.01 -4.94
CA VAL A 639 -24.77 12.19 -5.72
C VAL A 639 -24.88 13.52 -4.95
N LYS A 640 -25.72 13.59 -3.90
CA LYS A 640 -26.02 14.81 -3.12
C LYS A 640 -25.57 14.74 -1.66
N GLU A 641 -24.52 13.99 -1.35
CA GLU A 641 -23.98 13.87 0.01
C GLU A 641 -23.23 15.15 0.44
N SER A 642 -23.52 15.67 1.63
CA SER A 642 -23.12 17.02 2.08
C SER A 642 -21.67 17.15 2.55
N THR A 643 -20.85 16.12 2.37
CA THR A 643 -19.43 16.08 2.75
C THR A 643 -18.53 16.92 1.84
N CYS A 644 -18.96 17.20 0.61
CA CYS A 644 -18.18 17.95 -0.37
C CYS A 644 -18.34 19.48 -0.20
N THR A 645 -17.64 20.08 0.76
CA THR A 645 -17.81 21.50 1.11
C THR A 645 -16.93 22.48 0.31
N HIS A 646 -15.81 22.02 -0.27
CA HIS A 646 -14.76 22.93 -0.81
C HIS A 646 -14.21 22.56 -2.19
N MET A 647 -14.71 21.51 -2.86
CA MET A 647 -14.25 21.08 -4.19
C MET A 647 -15.43 20.63 -5.07
N LYS A 648 -15.16 20.23 -6.33
CA LYS A 648 -16.14 19.47 -7.13
C LYS A 648 -15.98 17.98 -6.82
N CYS A 649 -17.06 17.33 -6.41
CA CYS A 649 -17.13 15.89 -6.22
C CYS A 649 -18.03 15.26 -7.27
N THR A 650 -17.93 13.93 -7.41
CA THR A 650 -18.81 13.10 -8.24
C THR A 650 -19.96 12.56 -7.37
N PHE A 651 -19.71 11.48 -6.64
CA PHE A 651 -20.69 10.83 -5.77
C PHE A 651 -19.99 10.25 -4.51
N GLY A 652 -20.76 10.01 -3.44
CA GLY A 652 -20.21 9.54 -2.15
C GLY A 652 -19.21 10.51 -1.48
N GLY A 653 -19.16 11.77 -1.92
CA GLY A 653 -18.19 12.77 -1.44
C GLY A 653 -16.79 12.69 -2.07
N VAL A 654 -16.54 11.80 -3.05
CA VAL A 654 -15.23 11.62 -3.67
C VAL A 654 -14.92 12.75 -4.66
N TRP A 655 -13.69 13.27 -4.64
CA TRP A 655 -13.24 14.35 -5.53
C TRP A 655 -13.26 13.92 -7.01
N ASN A 656 -13.72 14.82 -7.89
CA ASN A 656 -13.87 14.49 -9.31
C ASN A 656 -12.54 14.53 -10.11
N GLY A 657 -11.40 14.85 -9.49
CA GLY A 657 -10.09 15.05 -10.14
C GLY A 657 -9.87 16.43 -10.78
N GLY A 658 -10.87 17.32 -10.74
CA GLY A 658 -10.83 18.64 -11.38
C GLY A 658 -11.16 18.65 -12.88
N GLY A 659 -11.12 17.49 -13.55
CA GLY A 659 -11.42 17.33 -14.98
C GLY A 659 -10.33 17.87 -15.91
N GLY A 660 -10.74 18.35 -17.08
CA GLY A 660 -9.86 18.90 -18.11
C GLY A 660 -9.51 17.89 -19.20
N ASP A 661 -8.50 18.21 -20.02
CA ASP A 661 -8.25 17.56 -21.31
C ASP A 661 -8.12 16.03 -21.25
N GLY A 662 -7.49 15.48 -20.20
CA GLY A 662 -7.34 14.02 -20.03
C GLY A 662 -8.67 13.28 -19.84
N GLN A 663 -9.71 13.96 -19.34
CA GLN A 663 -11.07 13.41 -19.19
C GLN A 663 -11.93 13.60 -20.46
N ARG A 664 -11.47 14.38 -21.45
CA ARG A 664 -12.29 14.76 -22.60
C ARG A 664 -12.64 13.58 -23.51
N ASN A 665 -11.69 12.68 -23.71
CA ASN A 665 -11.84 11.47 -24.52
C ASN A 665 -11.90 10.27 -23.58
N LEU A 666 -13.04 9.57 -23.51
CA LEU A 666 -13.23 8.44 -22.58
C LEU A 666 -13.39 7.11 -23.32
N PHE A 667 -12.64 6.12 -22.84
CA PHE A 667 -12.75 4.71 -23.21
C PHE A 667 -13.47 3.96 -22.09
N VAL A 668 -14.66 3.44 -22.37
CA VAL A 668 -15.61 2.96 -21.37
C VAL A 668 -15.83 1.46 -21.55
N ALA A 669 -15.43 0.67 -20.56
CA ALA A 669 -15.14 -0.75 -20.71
C ALA A 669 -16.17 -1.69 -20.05
N SER A 670 -15.93 -3.00 -20.20
CA SER A 670 -16.64 -4.11 -19.55
C SER A 670 -18.17 -3.99 -19.66
N PHE A 671 -18.87 -3.90 -18.52
CA PHE A 671 -20.33 -4.06 -18.47
C PHE A 671 -21.09 -2.94 -19.21
N PHE A 672 -20.47 -1.78 -19.46
CA PHE A 672 -21.04 -0.76 -20.35
C PHE A 672 -21.17 -1.26 -21.80
N PHE A 673 -20.12 -1.90 -22.32
CA PHE A 673 -20.15 -2.50 -23.67
C PHE A 673 -21.14 -3.67 -23.72
N ASP A 674 -21.10 -4.57 -22.73
CA ASP A 674 -21.99 -5.74 -22.69
C ASP A 674 -23.47 -5.33 -22.66
N ARG A 675 -23.86 -4.42 -21.76
CA ARG A 675 -25.24 -3.91 -21.69
C ARG A 675 -25.67 -3.18 -22.97
N ALA A 676 -24.78 -2.40 -23.61
CA ALA A 676 -25.11 -1.73 -24.86
C ALA A 676 -25.34 -2.72 -26.02
N ALA A 677 -24.55 -3.79 -26.08
CA ALA A 677 -24.69 -4.84 -27.08
C ALA A 677 -25.85 -5.81 -26.81
N GLU A 678 -26.25 -5.99 -25.55
CA GLU A 678 -27.45 -6.72 -25.14
C GLU A 678 -28.73 -5.91 -25.37
N ALA A 679 -28.71 -4.61 -25.11
CA ALA A 679 -29.81 -3.67 -25.37
C ALA A 679 -29.96 -3.27 -26.86
N GLY A 680 -29.08 -3.78 -27.72
CA GLY A 680 -29.21 -3.75 -29.18
C GLY A 680 -28.75 -2.47 -29.88
N PHE A 681 -28.18 -1.49 -29.16
CA PHE A 681 -27.66 -0.26 -29.77
C PHE A 681 -26.16 -0.31 -30.12
N VAL A 682 -25.46 -1.39 -29.77
CA VAL A 682 -24.07 -1.68 -30.17
C VAL A 682 -23.96 -3.06 -30.83
N ASN A 683 -23.06 -3.18 -31.81
CA ASN A 683 -22.71 -4.45 -32.45
C ASN A 683 -21.69 -5.22 -31.58
N PRO A 684 -22.01 -6.40 -31.01
CA PRO A 684 -21.08 -7.17 -30.17
C PRO A 684 -19.86 -7.73 -30.92
N ASN A 685 -19.89 -7.68 -32.25
CA ASN A 685 -18.81 -8.16 -33.11
C ASN A 685 -17.75 -7.09 -33.38
N GLU A 686 -18.02 -5.82 -33.08
CA GLU A 686 -17.00 -4.76 -33.16
C GLU A 686 -16.18 -4.72 -31.86
N PRO A 687 -14.87 -4.37 -31.92
CA PRO A 687 -14.04 -4.23 -30.73
C PRO A 687 -14.30 -2.91 -29.97
N VAL A 688 -14.86 -1.90 -30.66
CA VAL A 688 -15.20 -0.57 -30.15
C VAL A 688 -16.51 -0.06 -30.74
N ALA A 689 -17.21 0.83 -30.03
CA ALA A 689 -18.34 1.60 -30.54
C ALA A 689 -18.33 3.03 -30.00
N LYS A 690 -18.66 4.01 -30.84
CA LYS A 690 -18.91 5.40 -30.41
C LYS A 690 -20.38 5.56 -30.06
N VAL A 691 -20.67 6.09 -28.87
CA VAL A 691 -22.03 6.32 -28.34
C VAL A 691 -22.02 7.61 -27.51
N HIS A 692 -23.19 8.03 -27.06
CA HIS A 692 -23.39 9.09 -26.08
C HIS A 692 -24.06 8.51 -24.81
N PRO A 693 -23.91 9.11 -23.63
CA PRO A 693 -24.67 8.68 -22.45
C PRO A 693 -26.20 8.67 -22.69
N ALA A 694 -26.73 9.57 -23.52
CA ALA A 694 -28.14 9.58 -23.92
C ALA A 694 -28.62 8.27 -24.58
N ASP A 695 -27.76 7.52 -25.28
CA ASP A 695 -28.13 6.25 -25.91
C ASP A 695 -28.52 5.18 -24.86
N PHE A 696 -27.89 5.21 -23.68
CA PHE A 696 -28.28 4.40 -22.52
C PHE A 696 -29.62 4.85 -21.92
N GLU A 697 -29.96 6.15 -21.96
CA GLU A 697 -31.27 6.66 -21.53
C GLU A 697 -32.40 6.19 -22.46
N GLU A 698 -32.18 6.20 -23.78
CA GLU A 698 -33.15 5.67 -24.74
C GLU A 698 -33.31 4.15 -24.64
N ALA A 699 -32.21 3.43 -24.42
CA ALA A 699 -32.25 1.99 -24.15
C ALA A 699 -33.01 1.70 -22.85
N ALA A 700 -32.79 2.49 -21.79
CA ALA A 700 -33.49 2.38 -20.52
C ALA A 700 -35.00 2.61 -20.64
N LYS A 701 -35.46 3.56 -21.45
CA LYS A 701 -36.90 3.78 -21.73
C LYS A 701 -37.56 2.51 -22.27
N ARG A 702 -36.99 1.93 -23.35
CA ARG A 702 -37.47 0.67 -23.95
C ARG A 702 -37.42 -0.50 -22.95
N ALA A 703 -36.37 -0.57 -22.12
CA ALA A 703 -36.20 -1.63 -21.13
C ALA A 703 -37.20 -1.55 -19.97
N CYS A 704 -37.48 -0.35 -19.44
CA CYS A 704 -38.40 -0.17 -18.33
C CYS A 704 -39.88 -0.26 -18.74
N GLU A 705 -40.21 -0.09 -20.02
CA GLU A 705 -41.56 -0.39 -20.56
C GLU A 705 -41.79 -1.91 -20.80
N THR A 706 -40.73 -2.71 -20.78
CA THR A 706 -40.78 -4.15 -21.07
C THR A 706 -41.31 -4.98 -19.89
N LYS A 707 -42.16 -5.97 -20.18
CA LYS A 707 -42.66 -6.95 -19.19
C LYS A 707 -41.78 -8.19 -19.19
N LEU A 708 -41.57 -8.83 -18.04
CA LEU A 708 -40.63 -9.97 -17.91
C LEU A 708 -40.92 -11.08 -18.94
N LYS A 709 -42.20 -11.42 -19.15
CA LYS A 709 -42.64 -12.44 -20.12
C LYS A 709 -42.24 -12.16 -21.57
N ASP A 710 -42.04 -10.89 -21.93
CA ASP A 710 -41.71 -10.44 -23.28
C ASP A 710 -40.20 -10.17 -23.41
N ALA A 711 -39.51 -9.97 -22.27
CA ALA A 711 -38.12 -9.54 -22.19
C ALA A 711 -37.14 -10.48 -22.92
N LYS A 712 -37.30 -11.81 -22.85
CA LYS A 712 -36.39 -12.73 -23.56
C LYS A 712 -36.53 -12.67 -25.09
N SER A 713 -37.68 -12.25 -25.62
CA SER A 713 -37.87 -12.04 -27.06
C SER A 713 -37.30 -10.70 -27.53
N ILE A 714 -37.32 -9.68 -26.68
CA ILE A 714 -36.82 -8.33 -26.99
C ILE A 714 -35.30 -8.26 -26.80
N TYR A 715 -34.79 -8.92 -25.75
CA TYR A 715 -33.39 -8.93 -25.35
C TYR A 715 -32.81 -10.37 -25.36
N PRO A 716 -32.75 -11.04 -26.53
CA PRO A 716 -32.39 -12.47 -26.61
C PRO A 716 -30.97 -12.78 -26.12
N ARG A 717 -30.06 -11.79 -26.13
CA ARG A 717 -28.67 -11.91 -25.67
C ARG A 717 -28.51 -11.90 -24.13
N VAL A 718 -29.47 -11.35 -23.39
CA VAL A 718 -29.42 -11.28 -21.92
C VAL A 718 -29.58 -12.69 -21.34
N GLU A 719 -28.69 -13.08 -20.42
CA GLU A 719 -28.83 -14.32 -19.62
C GLU A 719 -30.16 -14.28 -18.84
N GLU A 720 -30.86 -15.41 -18.67
CA GLU A 720 -32.25 -15.42 -18.19
C GLU A 720 -32.42 -14.81 -16.78
N ASP A 721 -31.51 -15.15 -15.86
CA ASP A 721 -31.41 -14.56 -14.51
C ASP A 721 -31.14 -13.04 -14.50
N ASN A 722 -30.67 -12.48 -15.63
CA ASN A 722 -30.37 -11.06 -15.77
C ASN A 722 -31.53 -10.25 -16.39
N LEU A 723 -32.53 -10.89 -17.01
CA LEU A 723 -33.69 -10.21 -17.61
C LEU A 723 -34.46 -9.28 -16.65
N PRO A 724 -34.71 -9.62 -15.38
CA PRO A 724 -35.47 -8.74 -14.47
C PRO A 724 -34.80 -7.39 -14.19
N TYR A 725 -33.50 -7.30 -14.46
CA TYR A 725 -32.62 -6.20 -14.08
C TYR A 725 -32.19 -5.33 -15.28
N ILE A 726 -32.63 -5.61 -16.51
CA ILE A 726 -32.17 -4.84 -17.69
C ILE A 726 -32.58 -3.35 -17.64
N CYS A 727 -33.76 -3.03 -17.09
CA CYS A 727 -34.17 -1.65 -16.76
C CYS A 727 -33.22 -1.04 -15.71
N MET A 728 -32.97 -1.75 -14.61
CA MET A 728 -32.04 -1.33 -13.54
C MET A 728 -30.64 -1.01 -14.07
N ASP A 729 -30.05 -1.92 -14.85
CA ASP A 729 -28.67 -1.81 -15.33
C ASP A 729 -28.49 -0.59 -16.26
N LEU A 730 -29.41 -0.40 -17.21
CA LEU A 730 -29.32 0.70 -18.19
C LEU A 730 -29.60 2.06 -17.55
N VAL A 731 -30.61 2.16 -16.67
CA VAL A 731 -30.86 3.37 -15.89
C VAL A 731 -29.65 3.69 -15.01
N TYR A 732 -29.07 2.69 -14.33
CA TYR A 732 -27.88 2.88 -13.50
C TYR A 732 -26.69 3.37 -14.32
N GLN A 733 -26.39 2.78 -15.48
CA GLN A 733 -25.27 3.17 -16.33
C GLN A 733 -25.39 4.62 -16.83
N TYR A 734 -26.57 5.03 -17.30
CA TYR A 734 -26.84 6.41 -17.66
C TYR A 734 -26.70 7.37 -16.46
N THR A 735 -27.30 7.01 -15.32
CA THR A 735 -27.21 7.81 -14.07
C THR A 735 -25.75 7.95 -13.61
N LEU A 736 -24.96 6.89 -13.68
CA LEU A 736 -23.55 6.87 -13.31
C LEU A 736 -22.69 7.77 -14.22
N LEU A 737 -22.93 7.76 -15.53
CA LEU A 737 -22.22 8.63 -16.48
C LEU A 737 -22.60 10.11 -16.29
N VAL A 738 -23.90 10.42 -16.22
CA VAL A 738 -24.40 11.81 -16.22
C VAL A 738 -24.48 12.39 -14.80
N ASP A 739 -25.28 11.80 -13.91
CA ASP A 739 -25.44 12.31 -12.54
C ASP A 739 -24.23 11.99 -11.64
N GLY A 740 -23.55 10.86 -11.89
CA GLY A 740 -22.39 10.40 -11.11
C GLY A 740 -21.08 11.08 -11.52
N PHE A 741 -20.61 10.85 -12.76
CA PHE A 741 -19.35 11.39 -13.25
C PHE A 741 -19.44 12.82 -13.82
N GLY A 742 -20.66 13.35 -14.03
CA GLY A 742 -20.88 14.72 -14.50
C GLY A 742 -20.63 14.91 -16.00
N LEU A 743 -20.76 13.86 -16.81
CA LEU A 743 -20.61 13.93 -18.27
C LEU A 743 -21.82 14.58 -18.93
N ASP A 744 -21.61 15.28 -20.03
CA ASP A 744 -22.72 15.78 -20.86
C ASP A 744 -23.44 14.59 -21.51
N PRO A 745 -24.80 14.53 -21.49
CA PRO A 745 -25.55 13.46 -22.15
C PRO A 745 -25.23 13.26 -23.64
N TRP A 746 -24.70 14.30 -24.31
CA TRP A 746 -24.31 14.32 -25.71
C TRP A 746 -22.79 14.34 -25.93
N GLN A 747 -21.98 14.08 -24.89
CA GLN A 747 -20.55 13.82 -25.06
C GLN A 747 -20.33 12.47 -25.74
N GLU A 748 -19.60 12.45 -26.86
CA GLU A 748 -19.18 11.20 -27.49
C GLU A 748 -18.18 10.46 -26.58
N ILE A 749 -18.52 9.20 -26.26
CA ILE A 749 -17.68 8.27 -25.52
C ILE A 749 -17.42 7.02 -26.38
N THR A 750 -16.25 6.41 -26.23
CA THR A 750 -15.92 5.15 -26.93
C THR A 750 -16.16 3.99 -25.99
N LEU A 751 -17.21 3.21 -26.20
CA LEU A 751 -17.31 1.89 -25.56
C LEU A 751 -16.23 0.98 -26.15
N VAL A 752 -15.51 0.26 -25.30
CA VAL A 752 -14.39 -0.58 -25.70
C VAL A 752 -14.49 -1.97 -25.07
N LYS A 753 -14.23 -2.99 -25.87
CA LYS A 753 -14.00 -4.37 -25.42
C LYS A 753 -12.58 -4.82 -25.73
N GLN A 754 -12.10 -4.50 -26.93
CA GLN A 754 -10.74 -4.75 -27.36
C GLN A 754 -10.19 -3.51 -28.07
N VAL A 755 -8.87 -3.29 -28.03
CA VAL A 755 -8.20 -2.28 -28.84
C VAL A 755 -7.46 -2.96 -29.97
N LYS A 756 -7.60 -2.44 -31.20
CA LYS A 756 -6.81 -2.92 -32.35
C LYS A 756 -5.39 -2.39 -32.27
N PHE A 757 -4.42 -3.29 -32.09
CA PHE A 757 -3.00 -2.98 -32.10
C PHE A 757 -2.32 -3.72 -33.24
N ARG A 758 -1.66 -2.98 -34.14
CA ARG A 758 -1.07 -3.52 -35.37
C ARG A 758 -2.15 -4.28 -36.18
N ASN A 759 -2.00 -5.60 -36.31
CA ASN A 759 -2.91 -6.49 -37.05
C ASN A 759 -3.80 -7.37 -36.16
N SER A 760 -3.74 -7.21 -34.84
CA SER A 760 -4.45 -8.05 -33.87
C SER A 760 -5.35 -7.20 -32.97
N LEU A 761 -6.20 -7.88 -32.19
CA LEU A 761 -7.01 -7.29 -31.13
C LEU A 761 -6.39 -7.67 -29.77
N VAL A 762 -6.51 -6.80 -28.78
CA VAL A 762 -6.02 -7.00 -27.40
C VAL A 762 -7.10 -6.55 -26.42
N GLU A 763 -7.35 -7.32 -25.37
CA GLU A 763 -8.38 -7.06 -24.35
C GLU A 763 -8.18 -5.69 -23.67
N ALA A 764 -9.27 -4.93 -23.53
CA ALA A 764 -9.28 -3.57 -23.03
C ALA A 764 -9.29 -3.48 -21.49
N ALA A 765 -8.50 -4.34 -20.83
CA ALA A 765 -8.55 -4.58 -19.39
C ALA A 765 -7.20 -4.31 -18.70
N TRP A 766 -7.21 -4.29 -17.37
CA TRP A 766 -6.02 -4.07 -16.54
C TRP A 766 -4.83 -5.04 -16.74
N PRO A 767 -4.98 -6.31 -17.20
CA PRO A 767 -3.84 -7.25 -17.25
C PRO A 767 -2.64 -6.83 -18.10
N LEU A 768 -2.83 -6.13 -19.23
CA LEU A 768 -1.68 -5.65 -20.03
C LEU A 768 -0.87 -4.59 -19.29
N GLY A 769 -1.52 -3.61 -18.64
CA GLY A 769 -0.82 -2.61 -17.82
C GLY A 769 -0.03 -3.25 -16.66
N SER A 770 -0.59 -4.28 -16.02
CA SER A 770 0.14 -5.04 -14.98
C SER A 770 1.27 -5.89 -15.55
N ALA A 771 1.17 -6.38 -16.78
CA ALA A 771 2.25 -7.06 -17.48
C ALA A 771 3.39 -6.10 -17.85
N ILE A 772 3.07 -4.92 -18.36
CA ILE A 772 4.06 -3.87 -18.68
C ILE A 772 4.80 -3.44 -17.41
N GLU A 773 4.09 -3.19 -16.30
CA GLU A 773 4.72 -2.82 -15.01
C GLU A 773 5.57 -3.98 -14.43
N ALA A 774 5.11 -5.23 -14.56
CA ALA A 774 5.90 -6.40 -14.17
C ALA A 774 7.20 -6.54 -14.98
N VAL A 775 7.13 -6.41 -16.31
CA VAL A 775 8.28 -6.58 -17.22
C VAL A 775 9.26 -5.41 -17.13
N SER A 776 8.76 -4.18 -16.91
CA SER A 776 9.60 -2.98 -16.68
C SER A 776 10.40 -3.03 -15.36
N SER A 777 10.21 -4.05 -14.53
CA SER A 777 10.88 -4.24 -13.23
C SER A 777 11.88 -5.42 -13.19
N LEU A 778 12.22 -5.99 -14.36
CA LEU A 778 13.08 -7.17 -14.51
C LEU A 778 14.56 -6.82 -14.73
#